data_AF-A0A2D8EPE1-F1
#
_entry.id   AF-A0A2D8EPE1-F1
#
_cell.length_a   1.000
_cell.length_b   1.000
_cell.length_c   1.000
_cell.angle_alpha   90.00
_cell.angle_beta   90.00
_cell.angle_gamma   90.00
#
_symmetry.space_group_name_H-M   'P 1'
#
loop_
_entity.id
_entity.type
_entity.pdbx_description
1 polymer ?
#
loop_
_entity_poly.entity_id
_entity_poly.type
_entity_poly.pdbx_seq_one_letter_code
_entity_poly.pdbx_strand_id
1 'polypeptide(L)'
;MKFSDLTAEISNVQELVKAGQADTYVFMTNMSVDAPVAAAMRTKLRELGVRKPHILGRQYIVRAIRSSARLRALVPQVYGLGDLTSIMDERLSTQSRALLDSWIPKLRTYVPTQAHRDAVNAISEHGVVLLLGNPSSGKSAIGAIVSTIASEKPDNTVLALTSPRDFEAGWNPNDPGRFFWIDDAFGSNVLRDDYVQDWASAFSKLRAAIKHGNRFLLTSRKHIYEAARRRLGQRNLAQFADRSAVVDVGELTFEEKAQILYNHINFGEQSQSWRSSVKSHLAAVAAVDDFLPGIAERLGDPNFTKGLAPRESSLVRFMEEPTEHLIDTVNALDEPLQAALYLVYVHQAGFDPNDHDAGAAQAVAELTGFSLPKIQECFVELKGSFLKLAGSKWTFAHPTISDALTEILRQKPHMMAALIRGAPIDTILGSFSCEGAPLIRDALTIPATLDDALVVRLSRTPDETHRNWMLFHFLAYRANDAVFTKLMQRFPDLLQRYCWQTDPLANDPRFHFYARAHQFGLLPGDLRQKAANNLESAALTDFDVSFFADEVMLTLIPPFRLVGLGLALRTIVLPALEEKIDEISADADLDEEPDSHFKKLLGTLDCVEEMGVDMDDDAGSFIVDARDQVKRAIDALEERKRERDEEVEDDTDWTHIVTQKKEEPSSTEHAATKRSVFDDVDK
;
A
#
# COMPACT_ATOMS: atom_id res chain seq x y z
N MET A 1 -15.66 19.11 40.25
CA MET A 1 -16.00 20.43 39.68
C MET A 1 -16.16 21.43 40.82
N LYS A 2 -15.77 22.69 40.65
CA LYS A 2 -15.91 23.78 41.64
C LYS A 2 -16.82 24.88 41.11
N PHE A 3 -17.43 25.68 41.99
CA PHE A 3 -18.31 26.79 41.60
C PHE A 3 -17.61 27.81 40.68
N SER A 4 -16.31 28.00 40.86
CA SER A 4 -15.46 28.89 40.04
C SER A 4 -15.46 28.54 38.56
N ASP A 5 -15.72 27.28 38.21
CA ASP A 5 -15.70 26.81 36.82
C ASP A 5 -16.86 27.41 35.99
N LEU A 6 -17.89 27.98 36.63
CA LEU A 6 -18.97 28.70 35.95
C LEU A 6 -18.58 30.13 35.54
N THR A 7 -17.53 30.69 36.15
CA THR A 7 -17.21 32.13 36.05
C THR A 7 -16.89 32.56 34.62
N ALA A 8 -16.20 31.72 33.87
CA ALA A 8 -15.85 31.99 32.47
C ALA A 8 -17.09 32.08 31.56
N GLU A 9 -18.19 31.41 31.91
CA GLU A 9 -19.42 31.37 31.11
C GLU A 9 -20.44 32.45 31.48
N ILE A 10 -20.21 33.21 32.56
CA ILE A 10 -21.20 34.18 33.07
C ILE A 10 -21.52 35.26 32.03
N SER A 11 -20.51 35.76 31.31
CA SER A 11 -20.69 36.81 30.29
C SER A 11 -21.57 36.31 29.14
N ASN A 12 -21.27 35.11 28.61
CA ASN A 12 -22.03 34.47 27.53
C ASN A 12 -23.49 34.25 27.93
N VAL A 13 -23.74 33.76 29.15
CA VAL A 13 -25.11 33.54 29.65
C VAL A 13 -25.90 34.84 29.70
N GLN A 14 -25.30 35.94 30.16
CA GLN A 14 -25.98 37.24 30.24
C GLN A 14 -26.37 37.77 28.86
N GLU A 15 -25.51 37.61 27.86
CA GLU A 15 -25.80 38.02 26.48
C GLU A 15 -26.96 37.20 25.89
N LEU A 16 -26.92 35.87 26.05
CA LEU A 16 -27.98 34.98 25.56
C LEU A 16 -29.33 35.24 26.24
N VAL A 17 -29.33 35.56 27.53
CA VAL A 17 -30.57 35.93 28.24
C VAL A 17 -31.11 37.28 27.74
N LYS A 18 -30.25 38.29 27.56
CA LYS A 18 -30.67 39.60 27.01
C LYS A 18 -31.25 39.48 25.60
N ALA A 19 -30.71 38.57 24.79
CA ALA A 19 -31.22 38.26 23.45
C ALA A 19 -32.50 37.41 23.46
N GLY A 20 -33.00 36.98 24.63
CA GLY A 20 -34.16 36.10 24.76
C GLY A 20 -33.92 34.65 24.30
N GLN A 21 -32.65 34.24 24.19
CA GLN A 21 -32.22 32.95 23.64
C GLN A 21 -31.89 31.90 24.72
N ALA A 22 -31.88 32.26 26.00
CA ALA A 22 -31.48 31.37 27.11
C ALA A 22 -32.58 31.18 28.19
N ASP A 23 -33.79 30.80 27.78
CA ASP A 23 -34.85 30.38 28.70
C ASP A 23 -34.47 29.10 29.48
N THR A 24 -33.74 28.18 28.83
CA THR A 24 -33.19 26.96 29.42
C THR A 24 -31.68 26.92 29.17
N TYR A 25 -30.89 26.66 30.22
CA TYR A 25 -29.43 26.57 30.10
C TYR A 25 -28.94 25.25 30.69
N VAL A 26 -28.14 24.50 29.92
CA VAL A 26 -27.61 23.20 30.32
C VAL A 26 -26.10 23.28 30.41
N PHE A 27 -25.56 23.20 31.63
CA PHE A 27 -24.14 23.03 31.87
C PHE A 27 -23.83 21.55 32.03
N MET A 28 -22.96 21.00 31.18
CA MET A 28 -22.60 19.58 31.17
C MET A 28 -21.08 19.39 31.32
N THR A 29 -20.64 18.43 32.15
CA THR A 29 -19.22 18.15 32.38
C THR A 29 -18.95 16.67 32.68
N ASN A 30 -17.78 16.18 32.25
CA ASN A 30 -17.29 14.84 32.59
C ASN A 30 -16.75 14.73 34.03
N MET A 31 -16.69 15.84 34.77
CA MET A 31 -16.31 15.84 36.18
C MET A 31 -17.49 15.45 37.09
N SER A 32 -17.19 14.84 38.24
CA SER A 32 -18.18 14.69 39.30
C SER A 32 -18.59 16.06 39.85
N VAL A 33 -19.90 16.22 40.11
CA VAL A 33 -20.49 17.45 40.66
C VAL A 33 -21.32 17.10 41.89
N ASP A 34 -20.96 17.70 43.02
CA ASP A 34 -21.69 17.48 44.27
C ASP A 34 -23.01 18.28 44.30
N ALA A 35 -24.01 17.74 44.99
CA ALA A 35 -25.34 18.35 45.06
C ALA A 35 -25.34 19.82 45.55
N PRO A 36 -24.55 20.21 46.58
CA PRO A 36 -24.48 21.60 47.02
C PRO A 36 -23.89 22.55 45.96
N VAL A 37 -22.85 22.11 45.24
CA VAL A 37 -22.21 22.90 44.17
C VAL A 37 -23.17 23.08 42.99
N ALA A 38 -23.86 22.01 42.58
CA ALA A 38 -24.88 22.09 41.53
C ALA A 38 -26.04 23.03 41.91
N ALA A 39 -26.47 23.03 43.18
CA ALA A 39 -27.51 23.94 43.67
C ALA A 39 -27.06 25.40 43.60
N ALA A 40 -25.84 25.72 44.05
CA ALA A 40 -25.26 27.06 43.98
C ALA A 40 -25.17 27.55 42.52
N MET A 41 -24.70 26.71 41.60
CA MET A 41 -24.62 27.03 40.18
C MET A 41 -25.99 27.29 39.55
N ARG A 42 -27.01 26.49 39.88
CA ARG A 42 -28.39 26.74 39.40
C ARG A 42 -28.92 28.06 39.93
N THR A 43 -28.73 28.37 41.21
CA THR A 43 -29.14 29.66 41.78
C THR A 43 -28.47 30.80 41.03
N LYS A 44 -27.16 30.70 40.77
CA LYS A 44 -26.44 31.74 40.04
C LYS A 44 -26.97 31.93 38.62
N LEU A 45 -27.25 30.86 37.88
CA LEU A 45 -27.84 30.95 36.54
C LEU A 45 -29.25 31.57 36.56
N ARG A 46 -30.06 31.33 37.61
CA ARG A 46 -31.37 31.99 37.75
C ARG A 46 -31.24 33.48 38.01
N GLU A 47 -30.26 33.91 38.82
CA GLU A 47 -29.96 35.34 39.02
C GLU A 47 -29.59 36.04 37.71
N LEU A 48 -28.93 35.32 36.79
CA LEU A 48 -28.59 35.82 35.46
C LEU A 48 -29.78 35.85 34.50
N GLY A 49 -30.95 35.36 34.92
CA GLY A 49 -32.21 35.39 34.16
C GLY A 49 -32.56 34.11 33.41
N VAL A 50 -31.81 33.02 33.60
CA VAL A 50 -32.18 31.69 33.06
C VAL A 50 -33.36 31.11 33.86
N ARG A 51 -34.46 30.76 33.19
CA ARG A 51 -35.64 30.18 33.87
C ARG A 51 -35.42 28.73 34.30
N LYS A 52 -34.79 27.91 33.44
CA LYS A 52 -34.55 26.47 33.67
C LYS A 52 -33.06 26.11 33.58
N PRO A 53 -32.30 26.23 34.69
CA PRO A 53 -30.89 25.82 34.70
C PRO A 53 -30.73 24.32 35.05
N HIS A 54 -29.96 23.62 34.24
CA HIS A 54 -29.56 22.22 34.44
C HIS A 54 -28.05 22.12 34.61
N ILE A 55 -27.60 21.39 35.64
CA ILE A 55 -26.18 21.10 35.90
C ILE A 55 -26.02 19.58 35.89
N LEU A 56 -25.30 19.07 34.90
CA LEU A 56 -25.21 17.66 34.56
C LEU A 56 -23.75 17.20 34.64
N GLY A 57 -23.37 16.58 35.76
CA GLY A 57 -22.03 16.02 35.98
C GLY A 57 -21.88 14.58 35.51
N ARG A 58 -20.69 14.00 35.74
CA ARG A 58 -20.31 12.63 35.39
C ARG A 58 -21.41 11.60 35.68
N GLN A 59 -21.98 11.62 36.89
CA GLN A 59 -22.98 10.64 37.32
C GLN A 59 -24.26 10.70 36.49
N TYR A 60 -24.70 11.90 36.10
CA TYR A 60 -25.86 12.05 35.23
C TYR A 60 -25.56 11.52 33.83
N ILE A 61 -24.40 11.88 33.25
CA ILE A 61 -23.98 11.43 31.92
C ILE A 61 -23.91 9.91 31.88
N VAL A 62 -23.23 9.28 32.85
CA VAL A 62 -23.15 7.82 32.96
C VAL A 62 -24.54 7.20 33.10
N ARG A 63 -25.41 7.76 33.95
CA ARG A 63 -26.78 7.26 34.12
C ARG A 63 -27.60 7.37 32.84
N ALA A 64 -27.53 8.50 32.14
CA ALA A 64 -28.26 8.74 30.90
C ALA A 64 -27.83 7.76 29.79
N ILE A 65 -26.52 7.52 29.68
CA ILE A 65 -25.96 6.50 28.78
C ILE A 65 -26.42 5.11 29.22
N ARG A 66 -26.35 4.76 30.51
CA ARG A 66 -26.82 3.46 31.05
C ARG A 66 -28.31 3.21 30.87
N SER A 67 -29.13 4.26 30.85
CA SER A 67 -30.59 4.11 30.69
C SER A 67 -31.06 4.11 29.24
N SER A 68 -30.23 4.51 28.27
CA SER A 68 -30.63 4.66 26.87
C SER A 68 -29.82 3.76 25.94
N ALA A 69 -30.47 2.71 25.42
CA ALA A 69 -29.89 1.84 24.39
C ALA A 69 -29.46 2.64 23.15
N ARG A 70 -30.25 3.65 22.76
CA ARG A 70 -29.92 4.54 21.64
C ARG A 70 -28.63 5.34 21.89
N LEU A 71 -28.39 5.84 23.11
CA LEU A 71 -27.17 6.59 23.39
C LEU A 71 -25.94 5.68 23.42
N ARG A 72 -26.07 4.47 23.96
CA ARG A 72 -25.02 3.45 23.85
C ARG A 72 -24.76 3.03 22.42
N ALA A 73 -25.81 3.06 21.58
CA ALA A 73 -25.67 2.84 20.15
C ALA A 73 -24.74 3.85 19.50
N LEU A 74 -24.80 5.12 19.92
CA LEU A 74 -23.98 6.18 19.35
C LEU A 74 -22.55 6.21 19.93
N VAL A 75 -22.32 5.55 21.06
CA VAL A 75 -21.00 5.49 21.74
C VAL A 75 -20.71 4.06 22.24
N PRO A 76 -20.57 3.06 21.35
CA PRO A 76 -20.40 1.65 21.71
C PRO A 76 -19.14 1.32 22.52
N GLN A 77 -18.11 2.18 22.52
CA GLN A 77 -16.90 2.00 23.33
C GLN A 77 -17.20 1.78 24.82
N VAL A 78 -18.32 2.31 25.31
CA VAL A 78 -18.74 2.18 26.71
C VAL A 78 -18.89 0.72 27.16
N TYR A 79 -19.15 -0.23 26.25
CA TYR A 79 -19.22 -1.66 26.58
C TYR A 79 -17.85 -2.30 26.84
N GLY A 80 -16.79 -1.75 26.24
CA GLY A 80 -15.40 -2.25 26.35
C GLY A 80 -14.60 -1.62 27.50
N LEU A 81 -15.14 -0.59 28.17
CA LEU A 81 -14.45 0.17 29.23
C LEU A 81 -14.68 -0.38 30.65
N GLY A 82 -15.46 -1.47 30.79
CA GLY A 82 -15.75 -2.12 32.06
C GLY A 82 -16.89 -1.45 32.86
N ASP A 83 -17.61 -2.25 33.65
CA ASP A 83 -18.83 -1.91 34.40
C ASP A 83 -20.14 -1.79 33.58
N LEU A 84 -20.08 -2.04 32.27
CA LEU A 84 -21.24 -2.12 31.37
C LEU A 84 -21.38 -3.45 30.66
N THR A 85 -20.31 -4.25 30.60
CA THR A 85 -20.30 -5.63 30.09
C THR A 85 -21.28 -6.50 30.88
N SER A 86 -21.41 -6.27 32.19
CA SER A 86 -22.39 -6.92 33.06
C SER A 86 -23.85 -6.65 32.67
N ILE A 87 -24.16 -5.44 32.18
CA ILE A 87 -25.51 -5.08 31.68
C ILE A 87 -25.84 -5.88 30.41
N MET A 88 -24.82 -6.17 29.61
CA MET A 88 -24.92 -6.95 28.38
C MET A 88 -25.06 -8.45 28.69
N ASP A 89 -24.27 -8.96 29.64
CA ASP A 89 -24.28 -10.36 30.10
C ASP A 89 -25.64 -10.80 30.65
N GLU A 90 -26.34 -9.94 31.40
CA GLU A 90 -27.66 -10.28 31.99
C GLU A 90 -28.80 -10.31 30.95
N ARG A 91 -28.61 -9.72 29.76
CA ARG A 91 -29.70 -9.45 28.79
C ARG A 91 -29.57 -10.18 27.46
N LEU A 92 -28.40 -10.73 27.15
CA LEU A 92 -28.15 -11.44 25.91
C LEU A 92 -28.75 -12.87 25.92
N SER A 93 -29.49 -13.21 24.86
CA SER A 93 -29.83 -14.62 24.59
C SER A 93 -28.56 -15.45 24.33
N THR A 94 -28.58 -16.75 24.62
CA THR A 94 -27.42 -17.65 24.40
C THR A 94 -26.90 -17.62 22.96
N GLN A 95 -27.80 -17.47 21.99
CA GLN A 95 -27.46 -17.39 20.56
C GLN A 95 -26.81 -16.04 20.21
N SER A 96 -27.36 -14.93 20.71
CA SER A 96 -26.78 -13.60 20.50
C SER A 96 -25.41 -13.49 21.18
N ARG A 97 -25.24 -14.12 22.35
CA ARG A 97 -23.96 -14.17 23.06
C ARG A 97 -22.87 -14.87 22.24
N ALA A 98 -23.15 -16.07 21.72
CA ALA A 98 -22.17 -16.82 20.91
C ALA A 98 -21.70 -16.04 19.67
N LEU A 99 -22.57 -15.20 19.08
CA LEU A 99 -22.22 -14.36 17.92
C LEU A 99 -21.38 -13.14 18.30
N LEU A 100 -21.50 -12.65 19.54
CA LEU A 100 -20.93 -11.37 19.96
C LEU A 100 -19.72 -11.53 20.87
N ASP A 101 -19.51 -12.70 21.50
CA ASP A 101 -18.39 -12.99 22.40
C ASP A 101 -17.03 -12.67 21.75
N SER A 102 -16.88 -12.89 20.43
CA SER A 102 -15.65 -12.56 19.68
C SER A 102 -15.48 -11.05 19.39
N TRP A 103 -16.55 -10.26 19.45
CA TRP A 103 -16.57 -8.82 19.17
C TRP A 103 -16.50 -7.96 20.43
N ILE A 104 -16.92 -8.48 21.59
CA ILE A 104 -16.89 -7.74 22.86
C ILE A 104 -15.49 -7.21 23.18
N PRO A 105 -14.39 -8.00 23.06
CA PRO A 105 -13.04 -7.48 23.30
C PRO A 105 -12.66 -6.34 22.33
N LYS A 106 -13.15 -6.39 21.09
CA LYS A 106 -12.89 -5.39 20.04
C LYS A 106 -13.65 -4.07 20.24
N LEU A 107 -14.65 -4.02 21.12
CA LEU A 107 -15.42 -2.80 21.41
C LEU A 107 -14.56 -1.69 22.02
N ARG A 108 -13.48 -2.03 22.72
CA ARG A 108 -12.59 -1.05 23.36
C ARG A 108 -11.77 -0.26 22.34
N THR A 109 -11.43 -0.87 21.20
CA THR A 109 -10.69 -0.22 20.12
C THR A 109 -11.59 0.43 19.09
N TYR A 110 -12.86 0.02 19.03
CA TYR A 110 -13.83 0.50 18.06
C TYR A 110 -14.05 2.02 18.11
N VAL A 111 -14.04 2.70 16.96
CA VAL A 111 -14.36 4.13 16.84
C VAL A 111 -15.72 4.31 16.17
N PRO A 112 -16.68 5.01 16.79
CA PRO A 112 -17.97 5.31 16.17
C PRO A 112 -17.80 6.34 15.05
N THR A 113 -17.60 5.85 13.83
CA THR A 113 -17.44 6.70 12.65
C THR A 113 -18.76 7.37 12.24
N GLN A 114 -18.69 8.31 11.30
CA GLN A 114 -19.88 8.92 10.72
C GLN A 114 -20.80 7.85 10.10
N ALA A 115 -20.22 6.90 9.35
CA ALA A 115 -20.96 5.78 8.79
C ALA A 115 -21.69 4.92 9.84
N HIS A 116 -21.08 4.72 11.02
CA HIS A 116 -21.77 4.04 12.13
C HIS A 116 -23.02 4.81 12.57
N ARG A 117 -22.88 6.12 12.80
CA ARG A 117 -23.99 6.97 13.27
C ARG A 117 -25.11 7.04 12.25
N ASP A 118 -24.76 7.17 10.98
CA ASP A 118 -25.72 7.16 9.87
C ASP A 118 -26.45 5.81 9.79
N ALA A 119 -25.75 4.70 10.03
CA ALA A 119 -26.38 3.38 10.06
C ALA A 119 -27.41 3.24 11.18
N VAL A 120 -27.07 3.70 12.39
CA VAL A 120 -28.01 3.69 13.54
C VAL A 120 -29.24 4.56 13.25
N ASN A 121 -29.04 5.74 12.65
CA ASN A 121 -30.15 6.63 12.28
C ASN A 121 -31.03 6.00 11.20
N ALA A 122 -30.45 5.45 10.13
CA ALA A 122 -31.17 4.78 9.05
C ALA A 122 -32.03 3.60 9.56
N ILE A 123 -31.48 2.77 10.47
CA ILE A 123 -32.26 1.68 11.11
C ILE A 123 -33.41 2.24 11.96
N SER A 124 -33.19 3.34 12.69
CA SER A 124 -34.25 3.96 13.50
C SER A 124 -35.37 4.56 12.65
N GLU A 125 -35.04 5.18 11.52
CA GLU A 125 -35.98 5.91 10.68
C GLU A 125 -36.69 5.00 9.66
N HIS A 126 -35.95 4.09 9.05
CA HIS A 126 -36.42 3.26 7.94
C HIS A 126 -36.62 1.79 8.32
N GLY A 127 -36.12 1.36 9.47
CA GLY A 127 -36.14 -0.03 9.90
C GLY A 127 -35.12 -0.93 9.21
N VAL A 128 -34.30 -0.36 8.31
CA VAL A 128 -33.32 -1.08 7.51
C VAL A 128 -32.14 -0.15 7.19
N VAL A 129 -30.95 -0.72 7.03
CA VAL A 129 -29.81 -0.06 6.43
C VAL A 129 -29.04 -1.02 5.52
N LEU A 130 -28.44 -0.49 4.45
CA LEU A 130 -27.45 -1.15 3.63
C LEU A 130 -26.10 -0.43 3.75
N LEU A 131 -25.10 -1.13 4.29
CA LEU A 131 -23.72 -0.65 4.40
C LEU A 131 -22.93 -1.05 3.15
N LEU A 132 -22.37 -0.06 2.44
CA LEU A 132 -21.56 -0.27 1.24
C LEU A 132 -20.10 0.10 1.49
N GLY A 133 -19.14 -0.66 0.99
CA GLY A 133 -17.73 -0.29 1.21
C GLY A 133 -16.72 -1.32 0.74
N ASN A 134 -15.45 -0.95 0.68
CA ASN A 134 -14.35 -1.82 0.27
C ASN A 134 -14.08 -2.95 1.29
N PRO A 135 -13.39 -4.04 0.89
CA PRO A 135 -12.91 -5.02 1.85
C PRO A 135 -12.14 -4.34 3.00
N SER A 136 -12.28 -4.88 4.21
CA SER A 136 -11.63 -4.34 5.42
C SER A 136 -11.99 -2.89 5.82
N SER A 137 -13.04 -2.29 5.22
CA SER A 137 -13.51 -0.94 5.58
C SER A 137 -14.28 -0.86 6.91
N GLY A 138 -14.54 -1.99 7.58
CA GLY A 138 -15.21 -2.03 8.89
C GLY A 138 -16.74 -2.26 8.87
N LYS A 139 -17.34 -2.64 7.74
CA LYS A 139 -18.78 -2.96 7.63
C LYS A 139 -19.25 -4.03 8.61
N SER A 140 -18.57 -5.18 8.66
CA SER A 140 -18.94 -6.28 9.56
C SER A 140 -18.73 -5.90 11.02
N ALA A 141 -17.77 -5.03 11.34
CA ALA A 141 -17.62 -4.47 12.67
C ALA A 141 -18.81 -3.58 13.06
N ILE A 142 -19.27 -2.68 12.18
CA ILE A 142 -20.50 -1.91 12.38
C ILE A 142 -21.69 -2.86 12.57
N GLY A 143 -21.82 -3.89 11.73
CA GLY A 143 -22.88 -4.91 11.80
C GLY A 143 -22.94 -5.62 13.14
N ALA A 144 -21.79 -6.11 13.61
CA ALA A 144 -21.66 -6.78 14.90
C ALA A 144 -22.03 -5.84 16.06
N ILE A 145 -21.48 -4.61 16.09
CA ILE A 145 -21.74 -3.67 17.18
C ILE A 145 -23.22 -3.27 17.23
N VAL A 146 -23.82 -2.92 16.09
CA VAL A 146 -25.24 -2.57 16.02
C VAL A 146 -26.12 -3.76 16.44
N SER A 147 -25.72 -4.99 16.08
CA SER A 147 -26.40 -6.21 16.53
C SER A 147 -26.32 -6.38 18.06
N THR A 148 -25.15 -6.11 18.67
CA THR A 148 -24.97 -6.10 20.13
C THR A 148 -25.96 -5.14 20.79
N ILE A 149 -26.03 -3.91 20.29
CA ILE A 149 -26.96 -2.90 20.82
C ILE A 149 -28.42 -3.35 20.65
N ALA A 150 -28.75 -3.96 19.50
CA ALA A 150 -30.11 -4.41 19.21
C ALA A 150 -30.58 -5.53 20.14
N SER A 151 -29.65 -6.36 20.63
CA SER A 151 -29.93 -7.47 21.55
C SER A 151 -30.26 -7.03 22.99
N GLU A 152 -30.05 -5.76 23.35
CA GLU A 152 -30.31 -5.28 24.71
C GLU A 152 -31.80 -5.22 25.09
N LYS A 153 -32.69 -5.26 24.10
CA LYS A 153 -34.13 -5.35 24.36
C LYS A 153 -34.47 -6.80 24.65
N PRO A 154 -35.07 -7.13 25.82
CA PRO A 154 -35.32 -8.51 26.24
C PRO A 154 -36.13 -9.34 25.23
N ASP A 155 -37.01 -8.70 24.47
CA ASP A 155 -37.86 -9.34 23.46
C ASP A 155 -37.20 -9.41 22.07
N ASN A 156 -35.98 -8.87 21.91
CA ASN A 156 -35.29 -8.86 20.62
C ASN A 156 -34.37 -10.06 20.46
N THR A 157 -34.53 -10.78 19.35
CA THR A 157 -33.60 -11.83 18.93
C THR A 157 -32.73 -11.35 17.76
N VAL A 158 -31.41 -11.49 17.87
CA VAL A 158 -30.47 -11.21 16.78
C VAL A 158 -30.27 -12.48 15.95
N LEU A 159 -30.45 -12.38 14.64
CA LEU A 159 -30.22 -13.45 13.68
C LEU A 159 -29.19 -13.00 12.64
N ALA A 160 -28.01 -13.62 12.67
CA ALA A 160 -27.02 -13.50 11.60
C ALA A 160 -27.35 -14.51 10.50
N LEU A 161 -27.63 -14.02 9.30
CA LEU A 161 -28.01 -14.82 8.15
C LEU A 161 -26.95 -14.72 7.05
N THR A 162 -26.79 -15.79 6.28
CA THR A 162 -25.79 -15.89 5.21
C THR A 162 -26.39 -15.67 3.83
N SER A 163 -27.72 -15.70 3.72
CA SER A 163 -28.43 -15.55 2.46
C SER A 163 -29.85 -14.95 2.61
N PRO A 164 -30.41 -14.35 1.55
CA PRO A 164 -31.81 -13.96 1.53
C PRO A 164 -32.78 -15.14 1.69
N ARG A 165 -32.38 -16.37 1.31
CA ARG A 165 -33.20 -17.58 1.50
C ARG A 165 -33.33 -17.96 2.97
N ASP A 166 -32.28 -17.77 3.75
CA ASP A 166 -32.30 -18.01 5.20
C ASP A 166 -33.36 -17.12 5.86
N PHE A 167 -33.50 -15.88 5.38
CA PHE A 167 -34.56 -14.98 5.83
C PHE A 167 -35.93 -15.48 5.40
N GLU A 168 -36.11 -15.86 4.12
CA GLU A 168 -37.40 -16.35 3.65
C GLU A 168 -37.86 -17.63 4.36
N ALA A 169 -36.94 -18.52 4.73
CA ALA A 169 -37.23 -19.76 5.44
C ALA A 169 -37.50 -19.53 6.94
N GLY A 170 -36.85 -18.55 7.56
CA GLY A 170 -36.89 -18.32 9.01
C GLY A 170 -37.83 -17.20 9.48
N TRP A 171 -38.38 -16.39 8.56
CA TRP A 171 -39.22 -15.23 8.88
C TRP A 171 -40.64 -15.63 9.34
N ASN A 172 -41.07 -15.11 10.49
CA ASN A 172 -42.41 -15.31 11.04
C ASN A 172 -43.10 -13.96 11.32
N PRO A 173 -44.25 -13.65 10.70
CA PRO A 173 -44.99 -12.40 10.92
C PRO A 173 -45.45 -12.17 12.36
N ASN A 174 -45.60 -13.24 13.14
CA ASN A 174 -46.06 -13.19 14.53
C ASN A 174 -44.92 -13.06 15.54
N ASP A 175 -43.67 -12.91 15.08
CA ASP A 175 -42.50 -12.72 15.95
C ASP A 175 -41.93 -11.30 15.77
N PRO A 176 -42.49 -10.31 16.47
CA PRO A 176 -42.02 -8.93 16.41
C PRO A 176 -40.71 -8.75 17.19
N GLY A 177 -39.84 -7.84 16.73
CA GLY A 177 -38.65 -7.44 17.49
C GLY A 177 -37.35 -8.14 17.10
N ARG A 178 -37.30 -8.94 16.03
CA ARG A 178 -36.03 -9.53 15.58
C ARG A 178 -35.15 -8.49 14.86
N PHE A 179 -33.84 -8.67 15.02
CA PHE A 179 -32.81 -7.93 14.31
C PHE A 179 -32.06 -8.88 13.38
N PHE A 180 -32.15 -8.64 12.07
CA PHE A 180 -31.50 -9.44 11.05
C PHE A 180 -30.23 -8.75 10.57
N TRP A 181 -29.09 -9.41 10.77
CA TRP A 181 -27.83 -9.01 10.14
C TRP A 181 -27.52 -9.97 8.99
N ILE A 182 -27.40 -9.42 7.78
CA ILE A 182 -27.10 -10.17 6.56
C ILE A 182 -25.80 -9.60 6.00
N ASP A 183 -24.68 -10.29 6.27
CA ASP A 183 -23.38 -9.88 5.74
C ASP A 183 -23.29 -10.27 4.26
N ASP A 184 -22.74 -9.38 3.44
CA ASP A 184 -22.62 -9.54 1.99
C ASP A 184 -23.92 -9.97 1.29
N ALA A 185 -24.99 -9.21 1.57
CA ALA A 185 -26.37 -9.52 1.18
C ALA A 185 -26.58 -9.75 -0.33
N PHE A 186 -25.68 -9.27 -1.19
CA PHE A 186 -25.74 -9.44 -2.65
C PHE A 186 -24.60 -10.31 -3.21
N GLY A 187 -23.79 -10.92 -2.34
CA GLY A 187 -22.65 -11.77 -2.66
C GLY A 187 -21.34 -11.23 -2.08
N SER A 188 -20.47 -12.13 -1.62
CA SER A 188 -19.26 -11.80 -0.86
C SER A 188 -18.12 -11.19 -1.67
N ASN A 189 -17.96 -11.59 -2.94
CA ASN A 189 -16.91 -11.07 -3.84
C ASN A 189 -17.42 -10.65 -5.20
N VAL A 190 -18.56 -11.19 -5.61
CA VAL A 190 -19.20 -10.96 -6.90
C VAL A 190 -20.70 -10.90 -6.68
N LEU A 191 -21.39 -10.17 -7.54
CA LEU A 191 -22.85 -10.17 -7.55
C LEU A 191 -23.37 -11.58 -7.82
N ARG A 192 -24.24 -12.05 -6.93
CA ARG A 192 -24.96 -13.32 -7.06
C ARG A 192 -26.33 -13.10 -7.69
N ASP A 193 -26.54 -13.63 -8.88
CA ASP A 193 -27.80 -13.47 -9.61
C ASP A 193 -28.97 -14.19 -8.94
N ASP A 194 -28.71 -15.33 -8.33
CA ASP A 194 -29.67 -16.03 -7.48
C ASP A 194 -30.07 -15.15 -6.28
N TYR A 195 -29.12 -14.46 -5.63
CA TYR A 195 -29.46 -13.53 -4.54
C TYR A 195 -30.27 -12.34 -5.01
N VAL A 196 -30.02 -11.80 -6.21
CA VAL A 196 -30.83 -10.72 -6.78
C VAL A 196 -32.27 -11.17 -7.02
N GLN A 197 -32.46 -12.38 -7.54
CA GLN A 197 -33.80 -12.97 -7.75
C GLN A 197 -34.50 -13.23 -6.42
N ASP A 198 -33.80 -13.85 -5.46
CA ASP A 198 -34.32 -14.13 -4.12
C ASP A 198 -34.66 -12.83 -3.37
N TRP A 199 -33.85 -11.77 -3.52
CA TRP A 199 -34.16 -10.46 -2.95
C TRP A 199 -35.38 -9.81 -3.60
N ALA A 200 -35.56 -9.97 -4.91
CA ALA A 200 -36.71 -9.42 -5.61
C ALA A 200 -38.04 -9.97 -5.03
N SER A 201 -38.07 -11.23 -4.56
CA SER A 201 -39.21 -11.76 -3.80
C SER A 201 -39.16 -11.38 -2.33
N ALA A 202 -38.01 -11.48 -1.68
CA ALA A 202 -37.84 -11.29 -0.24
C ALA A 202 -38.10 -9.85 0.21
N PHE A 203 -37.83 -8.83 -0.62
CA PHE A 203 -38.08 -7.43 -0.25
C PHE A 203 -39.55 -7.14 0.07
N SER A 204 -40.49 -7.85 -0.56
CA SER A 204 -41.91 -7.74 -0.22
C SER A 204 -42.19 -8.21 1.21
N LYS A 205 -41.58 -9.33 1.62
CA LYS A 205 -41.67 -9.90 2.97
C LYS A 205 -40.92 -9.05 3.99
N LEU A 206 -39.74 -8.54 3.64
CA LEU A 206 -38.94 -7.63 4.46
C LEU A 206 -39.71 -6.34 4.80
N ARG A 207 -40.43 -5.75 3.83
CA ARG A 207 -41.31 -4.59 4.11
C ARG A 207 -42.40 -4.90 5.14
N ALA A 208 -43.01 -6.08 5.06
CA ALA A 208 -43.98 -6.51 6.06
C ALA A 208 -43.32 -6.71 7.42
N ALA A 209 -42.15 -7.34 7.46
CA ALA A 209 -41.37 -7.55 8.67
C ALA A 209 -41.03 -6.26 9.41
N ILE A 210 -40.59 -5.24 8.67
CA ILE A 210 -40.29 -3.91 9.24
C ILE A 210 -41.52 -3.28 9.88
N LYS A 211 -42.68 -3.35 9.22
CA LYS A 211 -43.95 -2.82 9.77
C LYS A 211 -44.36 -3.51 11.07
N HIS A 212 -44.02 -4.80 11.21
CA HIS A 212 -44.24 -5.57 12.44
C HIS A 212 -43.08 -5.44 13.45
N GLY A 213 -42.21 -4.45 13.31
CA GLY A 213 -41.22 -4.09 14.32
C GLY A 213 -39.83 -4.69 14.15
N ASN A 214 -39.58 -5.44 13.07
CA ASN A 214 -38.27 -6.02 12.81
C ASN A 214 -37.30 -5.00 12.22
N ARG A 215 -36.01 -5.27 12.36
CA ARG A 215 -34.93 -4.39 11.92
C ARG A 215 -33.91 -5.18 11.11
N PHE A 216 -33.31 -4.52 10.12
CA PHE A 216 -32.42 -5.15 9.16
C PHE A 216 -31.13 -4.36 8.97
N LEU A 217 -29.99 -5.03 9.00
CA LEU A 217 -28.70 -4.49 8.58
C LEU A 217 -28.14 -5.41 7.50
N LEU A 218 -27.97 -4.86 6.32
CA LEU A 218 -27.37 -5.54 5.18
C LEU A 218 -26.00 -4.92 4.94
N THR A 219 -25.03 -5.71 4.55
CA THR A 219 -23.75 -5.19 4.05
C THR A 219 -23.52 -5.63 2.61
N SER A 220 -22.76 -4.87 1.85
CA SER A 220 -22.31 -5.26 0.51
C SER A 220 -21.08 -4.45 0.08
N ARG A 221 -20.40 -4.89 -0.97
CA ARG A 221 -19.40 -4.06 -1.65
C ARG A 221 -20.11 -3.08 -2.60
N LYS A 222 -19.56 -1.87 -2.72
CA LYS A 222 -20.19 -0.78 -3.50
C LYS A 222 -20.50 -1.18 -4.95
N HIS A 223 -19.53 -1.78 -5.65
CA HIS A 223 -19.71 -2.25 -7.03
C HIS A 223 -20.71 -3.43 -7.15
N ILE A 224 -20.77 -4.32 -6.15
CA ILE A 224 -21.70 -5.46 -6.14
C ILE A 224 -23.13 -4.95 -6.03
N TYR A 225 -23.40 -4.07 -5.07
CA TYR A 225 -24.74 -3.52 -4.91
C TYR A 225 -25.17 -2.63 -6.07
N GLU A 226 -24.28 -1.81 -6.65
CA GLU A 226 -24.64 -0.99 -7.82
C GLU A 226 -25.04 -1.87 -9.02
N ALA A 227 -24.38 -3.01 -9.20
CA ALA A 227 -24.78 -3.99 -10.20
C ALA A 227 -26.12 -4.68 -9.84
N ALA A 228 -26.35 -5.02 -8.56
CA ALA A 228 -27.61 -5.59 -8.07
C ALA A 228 -28.78 -4.63 -8.29
N ARG A 229 -28.61 -3.36 -7.91
CA ARG A 229 -29.60 -2.29 -7.98
C ARG A 229 -30.15 -2.11 -9.40
N ARG A 230 -29.27 -2.15 -10.42
CA ARG A 230 -29.68 -2.09 -11.84
C ARG A 230 -30.58 -3.25 -12.23
N ARG A 231 -30.29 -4.46 -11.73
CA ARG A 231 -31.06 -5.69 -12.06
C ARG A 231 -32.36 -5.81 -11.26
N LEU A 232 -32.36 -5.36 -10.00
CA LEU A 232 -33.56 -5.29 -9.16
C LEU A 232 -34.58 -4.31 -9.76
N GLY A 233 -34.12 -3.17 -10.29
CA GLY A 233 -34.97 -2.14 -10.88
C GLY A 233 -36.07 -1.70 -9.91
N GLN A 234 -37.32 -1.68 -10.37
CA GLN A 234 -38.48 -1.31 -9.53
C GLN A 234 -38.78 -2.30 -8.40
N ARG A 235 -38.21 -3.51 -8.43
CA ARG A 235 -38.37 -4.52 -7.37
C ARG A 235 -37.44 -4.29 -6.19
N ASN A 236 -36.49 -3.35 -6.31
CA ASN A 236 -35.63 -2.96 -5.19
C ASN A 236 -36.46 -2.34 -4.06
N LEU A 237 -35.88 -2.33 -2.86
CA LEU A 237 -36.45 -1.60 -1.74
C LEU A 237 -36.38 -0.09 -2.03
N ALA A 238 -37.46 0.65 -1.79
CA ALA A 238 -37.55 2.07 -2.13
C ALA A 238 -36.41 2.88 -1.48
N GLN A 239 -36.17 2.63 -0.20
CA GLN A 239 -35.12 3.27 0.61
C GLN A 239 -33.69 2.93 0.15
N PHE A 240 -33.54 1.85 -0.60
CA PHE A 240 -32.26 1.47 -1.22
C PHE A 240 -32.11 2.07 -2.62
N ALA A 241 -33.22 2.30 -3.32
CA ALA A 241 -33.24 2.88 -4.66
C ALA A 241 -32.99 4.40 -4.64
N ASP A 242 -33.60 5.11 -3.67
CA ASP A 242 -33.40 6.54 -3.42
C ASP A 242 -32.18 6.86 -2.53
N ARG A 243 -31.51 5.82 -2.03
CA ARG A 243 -30.34 5.85 -1.13
C ARG A 243 -30.60 6.39 0.27
N SER A 244 -31.86 6.57 0.69
CA SER A 244 -32.18 7.08 2.04
C SER A 244 -31.71 6.16 3.17
N ALA A 245 -31.61 4.85 2.90
CA ALA A 245 -31.12 3.83 3.83
C ALA A 245 -29.80 3.18 3.38
N VAL A 246 -29.00 3.87 2.57
CA VAL A 246 -27.71 3.39 2.08
C VAL A 246 -26.58 4.22 2.68
N VAL A 247 -25.63 3.58 3.33
CA VAL A 247 -24.50 4.24 3.99
C VAL A 247 -23.20 3.72 3.37
N ASP A 248 -22.38 4.63 2.83
CA ASP A 248 -21.04 4.32 2.36
C ASP A 248 -20.06 4.27 3.55
N VAL A 249 -19.24 3.23 3.60
CA VAL A 249 -18.31 2.88 4.69
C VAL A 249 -16.90 2.82 4.11
N GLY A 250 -16.03 3.72 4.56
CA GLY A 250 -14.64 3.81 4.13
C GLY A 250 -14.13 5.25 4.03
N GLU A 251 -15.04 6.22 3.83
CA GLU A 251 -14.73 7.64 3.90
C GLU A 251 -14.55 8.04 5.38
N LEU A 252 -13.31 7.93 5.87
CA LEU A 252 -12.94 8.27 7.23
C LEU A 252 -12.34 9.66 7.26
N THR A 253 -12.79 10.50 8.21
CA THR A 253 -12.10 11.78 8.44
C THR A 253 -10.72 11.53 9.04
N PHE A 254 -9.83 12.51 8.94
CA PHE A 254 -8.51 12.42 9.58
C PHE A 254 -8.63 12.13 11.08
N GLU A 255 -9.57 12.77 11.78
CA GLU A 255 -9.81 12.53 13.20
C GLU A 255 -10.26 11.09 13.47
N GLU A 256 -11.09 10.51 12.61
CA GLU A 256 -11.52 9.11 12.71
C GLU A 256 -10.34 8.15 12.46
N LYS A 257 -9.55 8.38 11.39
CA LYS A 257 -8.34 7.59 11.10
C LYS A 257 -7.36 7.64 12.28
N ALA A 258 -7.09 8.84 12.80
CA ALA A 258 -6.19 9.06 13.91
C ALA A 258 -6.66 8.37 15.20
N GLN A 259 -7.96 8.47 15.51
CA GLN A 259 -8.52 7.81 16.69
C GLN A 259 -8.51 6.28 16.56
N ILE A 260 -8.77 5.74 15.36
CA ILE A 260 -8.72 4.29 15.09
C ILE A 260 -7.28 3.81 15.30
N LEU A 261 -6.31 4.48 14.69
CA LEU A 261 -4.90 4.16 14.83
C LEU A 261 -4.44 4.23 16.30
N TYR A 262 -4.79 5.31 16.99
CA TYR A 262 -4.49 5.48 18.41
C TYR A 262 -5.03 4.34 19.26
N ASN A 263 -6.31 3.99 19.07
CA ASN A 263 -6.96 2.95 19.86
C ASN A 263 -6.29 1.59 19.67
N HIS A 264 -5.96 1.22 18.44
CA HIS A 264 -5.31 -0.05 18.14
C HIS A 264 -3.88 -0.12 18.66
N ILE A 265 -3.13 0.99 18.67
CA ILE A 265 -1.78 1.02 19.26
C ILE A 265 -1.85 1.02 20.79
N ASN A 266 -2.72 1.85 21.38
CA ASN A 266 -2.79 2.02 22.84
C ASN A 266 -3.36 0.79 23.55
N PHE A 267 -4.41 0.19 23.00
CA PHE A 267 -5.05 -1.01 23.55
C PHE A 267 -4.56 -2.32 22.90
N GLY A 268 -3.62 -2.23 21.96
CA GLY A 268 -2.91 -3.38 21.39
C GLY A 268 -1.80 -3.90 22.30
N GLU A 269 -1.01 -4.81 21.76
CA GLU A 269 0.03 -5.55 22.49
C GLU A 269 1.44 -4.93 22.33
N GLN A 270 1.55 -3.80 21.62
CA GLN A 270 2.82 -3.09 21.45
C GLN A 270 3.42 -2.63 22.79
N SER A 271 4.75 -2.73 22.91
CA SER A 271 5.49 -2.30 24.10
C SER A 271 5.53 -0.78 24.24
N GLN A 272 5.72 -0.28 25.46
CA GLN A 272 5.83 1.16 25.72
C GLN A 272 6.95 1.82 24.91
N SER A 273 8.11 1.14 24.82
CA SER A 273 9.26 1.64 24.08
C SER A 273 8.97 1.77 22.59
N TRP A 274 8.21 0.83 22.01
CA TRP A 274 7.79 0.91 20.62
C TRP A 274 6.78 2.05 20.40
N ARG A 275 5.81 2.23 21.29
CA ARG A 275 4.84 3.33 21.21
C ARG A 275 5.53 4.69 21.23
N SER A 276 6.50 4.88 22.13
CA SER A 276 7.30 6.11 22.19
C SER A 276 8.11 6.35 20.92
N SER A 277 8.65 5.31 20.28
CA SER A 277 9.49 5.47 19.07
C SER A 277 8.70 5.81 17.82
N VAL A 278 7.43 5.38 17.71
CA VAL A 278 6.59 5.68 16.53
C VAL A 278 5.70 6.91 16.70
N LYS A 279 5.56 7.44 17.93
CA LYS A 279 4.62 8.51 18.30
C LYS A 279 4.66 9.72 17.37
N SER A 280 5.85 10.20 17.02
CA SER A 280 6.05 11.35 16.13
C SER A 280 5.53 11.12 14.71
N HIS A 281 5.42 9.86 14.28
CA HIS A 281 5.06 9.47 12.92
C HIS A 281 3.59 9.09 12.76
N LEU A 282 2.85 8.87 13.85
CA LEU A 282 1.46 8.38 13.79
C LEU A 282 0.49 9.34 13.07
N ALA A 283 0.79 10.64 13.08
CA ALA A 283 0.02 11.61 12.31
C ALA A 283 0.15 11.38 10.80
N ALA A 284 1.36 11.08 10.30
CA ALA A 284 1.60 10.74 8.91
C ALA A 284 0.95 9.40 8.53
N VAL A 285 1.06 8.39 9.40
CA VAL A 285 0.41 7.08 9.24
C VAL A 285 -1.12 7.20 9.15
N ALA A 286 -1.73 8.07 9.95
CA ALA A 286 -3.17 8.36 9.89
C ALA A 286 -3.57 9.19 8.66
N ALA A 287 -2.64 9.91 8.03
CA ALA A 287 -2.88 10.72 6.85
C ALA A 287 -2.90 9.91 5.54
N VAL A 288 -2.53 8.62 5.56
CA VAL A 288 -2.60 7.74 4.39
C VAL A 288 -4.01 7.76 3.78
N ASP A 289 -4.09 7.97 2.47
CA ASP A 289 -5.36 8.15 1.75
C ASP A 289 -6.25 6.90 1.87
N ASP A 290 -5.70 5.73 1.51
CA ASP A 290 -6.36 4.42 1.56
C ASP A 290 -6.27 3.74 2.93
N PHE A 291 -6.46 4.50 4.01
CA PHE A 291 -6.40 3.97 5.37
C PHE A 291 -7.44 2.86 5.61
N LEU A 292 -6.97 1.66 5.94
CA LEU A 292 -7.81 0.52 6.29
C LEU A 292 -7.70 0.22 7.79
N PRO A 293 -8.81 0.29 8.57
CA PRO A 293 -8.80 -0.02 10.00
C PRO A 293 -8.22 -1.39 10.36
N GLY A 294 -8.43 -2.40 9.50
CA GLY A 294 -7.87 -3.73 9.71
C GLY A 294 -6.33 -3.80 9.61
N ILE A 295 -5.69 -2.87 8.91
CA ILE A 295 -4.22 -2.76 8.86
C ILE A 295 -3.70 -2.02 10.09
N ALA A 296 -4.44 -1.00 10.57
CA ALA A 296 -4.14 -0.34 11.84
C ALA A 296 -4.23 -1.30 13.05
N GLU A 297 -5.18 -2.25 13.03
CA GLU A 297 -5.25 -3.34 14.02
C GLU A 297 -3.95 -4.16 14.06
N ARG A 298 -3.40 -4.49 12.88
CA ARG A 298 -2.14 -5.26 12.78
C ARG A 298 -0.92 -4.47 13.24
N LEU A 299 -0.89 -3.16 13.00
CA LEU A 299 0.18 -2.30 13.50
C LEU A 299 0.21 -2.28 15.05
N GLY A 300 -0.94 -2.51 15.70
CA GLY A 300 -1.04 -2.65 17.16
C GLY A 300 -0.60 -4.01 17.73
N ASP A 301 -0.22 -4.98 16.89
CA ASP A 301 0.18 -6.33 17.31
C ASP A 301 1.68 -6.58 16.98
N PRO A 302 2.53 -6.87 18.00
CA PRO A 302 3.94 -7.15 17.82
C PRO A 302 4.25 -8.27 16.82
N ASN A 303 3.33 -9.20 16.56
CA ASN A 303 3.53 -10.27 15.60
C ASN A 303 3.68 -9.78 14.16
N PHE A 304 3.09 -8.63 13.82
CA PHE A 304 3.16 -8.04 12.47
C PHE A 304 4.19 -6.93 12.36
N THR A 305 4.91 -6.60 13.44
CA THR A 305 5.88 -5.50 13.46
C THR A 305 7.30 -5.92 13.81
N LYS A 306 7.62 -7.23 13.81
CA LYS A 306 8.93 -7.76 14.22
C LYS A 306 10.11 -7.26 13.39
N GLY A 307 9.88 -6.87 12.13
CA GLY A 307 10.88 -6.28 11.23
C GLY A 307 10.63 -4.80 10.88
N LEU A 308 9.62 -4.17 11.49
CA LEU A 308 9.18 -2.83 11.11
C LEU A 308 10.05 -1.76 11.77
N ALA A 309 10.85 -1.06 10.97
CA ALA A 309 11.66 0.06 11.45
C ALA A 309 10.76 1.20 11.94
N PRO A 310 11.05 1.83 13.10
CA PRO A 310 10.26 2.93 13.65
C PRO A 310 10.64 4.24 12.96
N ARG A 311 10.42 4.30 11.64
CA ARG A 311 10.63 5.47 10.79
C ARG A 311 9.35 5.73 10.02
N GLU A 312 9.09 7.00 9.72
CA GLU A 312 7.89 7.42 9.01
C GLU A 312 7.64 6.63 7.72
N SER A 313 8.64 6.56 6.83
CA SER A 313 8.53 5.88 5.54
C SER A 313 8.17 4.40 5.67
N SER A 314 8.73 3.70 6.66
CA SER A 314 8.45 2.28 6.89
C SER A 314 7.03 2.07 7.44
N LEU A 315 6.56 2.93 8.35
CA LEU A 315 5.23 2.85 8.94
C LEU A 315 4.13 3.23 7.94
N VAL A 316 4.36 4.27 7.15
CA VAL A 316 3.47 4.67 6.05
C VAL A 316 3.42 3.56 5.01
N ARG A 317 4.58 3.02 4.59
CA ARG A 317 4.65 1.89 3.68
C ARG A 317 3.95 0.65 4.21
N PHE A 318 4.02 0.35 5.52
CA PHE A 318 3.28 -0.77 6.10
C PHE A 318 1.75 -0.61 5.96
N MET A 319 1.26 0.62 6.09
CA MET A 319 -0.15 0.93 5.87
C MET A 319 -0.53 0.84 4.37
N GLU A 320 0.43 1.12 3.49
CA GLU A 320 0.28 1.04 2.04
C GLU A 320 0.52 -0.39 1.47
N GLU A 321 1.32 -1.27 2.13
CA GLU A 321 1.88 -2.53 1.59
C GLU A 321 1.95 -3.75 2.59
N PRO A 322 0.87 -4.54 2.82
CA PRO A 322 0.70 -5.52 3.92
C PRO A 322 1.19 -7.00 3.72
N THR A 323 2.37 -7.25 3.13
CA THR A 323 2.75 -8.58 2.56
C THR A 323 3.21 -9.69 3.54
N GLU A 324 3.93 -9.40 4.64
CA GLU A 324 4.50 -10.44 5.53
C GLU A 324 3.46 -11.29 6.27
N HIS A 325 2.40 -10.69 6.80
CA HIS A 325 1.30 -11.42 7.47
C HIS A 325 0.58 -12.40 6.53
N LEU A 326 0.54 -12.05 5.24
CA LEU A 326 -0.11 -12.86 4.23
C LEU A 326 0.69 -14.14 3.96
N ILE A 327 2.02 -14.09 4.08
CA ILE A 327 2.91 -15.26 3.96
C ILE A 327 2.55 -16.30 5.02
N ASP A 328 2.44 -15.89 6.29
CA ASP A 328 2.07 -16.78 7.39
C ASP A 328 0.68 -17.38 7.20
N THR A 329 -0.27 -16.56 6.76
CA THR A 329 -1.66 -17.02 6.55
C THR A 329 -1.74 -18.04 5.42
N VAL A 330 -1.00 -17.86 4.32
CA VAL A 330 -0.96 -18.82 3.21
C VAL A 330 -0.24 -20.10 3.62
N ASN A 331 0.86 -20.02 4.37
CA ASN A 331 1.58 -21.19 4.86
C ASN A 331 0.76 -22.03 5.85
N ALA A 332 -0.17 -21.41 6.57
CA ALA A 332 -1.09 -22.10 7.49
C ALA A 332 -2.29 -22.79 6.79
N LEU A 333 -2.51 -22.55 5.49
CA LEU A 333 -3.55 -23.24 4.74
C LEU A 333 -3.18 -24.70 4.49
N ASP A 334 -4.19 -25.59 4.44
CA ASP A 334 -3.99 -26.97 4.03
C ASP A 334 -3.41 -27.08 2.61
N GLU A 335 -2.63 -28.12 2.35
CA GLU A 335 -1.89 -28.29 1.08
C GLU A 335 -2.77 -28.20 -0.19
N PRO A 336 -4.00 -28.74 -0.25
CA PRO A 336 -4.88 -28.58 -1.42
C PRO A 336 -5.29 -27.12 -1.68
N LEU A 337 -5.45 -26.32 -0.61
CA LEU A 337 -5.80 -24.90 -0.72
C LEU A 337 -4.58 -24.09 -1.20
N GLN A 338 -3.38 -24.42 -0.73
CA GLN A 338 -2.16 -23.82 -1.27
C GLN A 338 -1.98 -24.15 -2.76
N ALA A 339 -2.24 -25.40 -3.17
CA ALA A 339 -2.17 -25.82 -4.57
C ALA A 339 -3.12 -25.00 -5.48
N ALA A 340 -4.30 -24.66 -4.97
CA ALA A 340 -5.24 -23.78 -5.66
C ALA A 340 -4.70 -22.36 -5.84
N LEU A 341 -4.05 -21.79 -4.83
CA LEU A 341 -3.40 -20.49 -4.98
C LEU A 341 -2.25 -20.53 -6.00
N TYR A 342 -1.44 -21.58 -6.00
CA TYR A 342 -0.38 -21.77 -6.99
C TYR A 342 -0.95 -21.90 -8.41
N LEU A 343 -2.09 -22.58 -8.58
CA LEU A 343 -2.73 -22.72 -9.89
C LEU A 343 -3.16 -21.37 -10.47
N VAL A 344 -3.70 -20.47 -9.66
CA VAL A 344 -4.03 -19.10 -10.09
C VAL A 344 -2.77 -18.28 -10.34
N TYR A 345 -1.76 -18.42 -9.47
CA TYR A 345 -0.48 -17.73 -9.56
C TYR A 345 0.22 -17.96 -10.90
N VAL A 346 0.38 -19.22 -11.33
CA VAL A 346 1.10 -19.53 -12.58
C VAL A 346 0.41 -19.01 -13.85
N HIS A 347 -0.86 -18.62 -13.76
CA HIS A 347 -1.63 -18.08 -14.87
C HIS A 347 -1.65 -16.54 -14.91
N GLN A 348 -1.00 -15.85 -13.95
CA GLN A 348 -0.81 -14.40 -13.86
C GLN A 348 -2.12 -13.57 -13.90
N ALA A 349 -2.74 -13.45 -15.08
CA ALA A 349 -4.02 -12.78 -15.30
C ALA A 349 -5.22 -13.58 -14.74
N GLY A 350 -4.98 -14.74 -14.14
CA GLY A 350 -5.97 -15.61 -13.54
C GLY A 350 -6.24 -16.88 -14.33
N PHE A 351 -6.85 -17.85 -13.67
CA PHE A 351 -7.12 -19.18 -14.20
C PHE A 351 -8.56 -19.30 -14.73
N ASP A 352 -8.72 -19.59 -16.02
CA ASP A 352 -10.02 -19.92 -16.61
C ASP A 352 -10.18 -21.45 -16.73
N PRO A 353 -11.21 -22.07 -16.12
CA PRO A 353 -11.45 -23.51 -16.29
C PRO A 353 -11.60 -23.94 -17.76
N ASN A 354 -12.04 -23.04 -18.65
CA ASN A 354 -12.30 -23.35 -20.06
C ASN A 354 -11.21 -22.87 -21.03
N ASP A 355 -10.35 -21.92 -20.60
CA ASP A 355 -9.34 -21.28 -21.44
C ASP A 355 -8.07 -20.97 -20.63
N HIS A 356 -7.31 -22.02 -20.32
CA HIS A 356 -6.07 -21.95 -19.55
C HIS A 356 -4.89 -22.60 -20.26
N ASP A 357 -3.69 -22.30 -19.79
CA ASP A 357 -2.48 -22.95 -20.24
C ASP A 357 -2.40 -24.36 -19.60
N ALA A 358 -2.77 -25.38 -20.38
CA ALA A 358 -2.77 -26.76 -19.92
C ALA A 358 -1.39 -27.23 -19.42
N GLY A 359 -0.30 -26.72 -19.99
CA GLY A 359 1.05 -27.05 -19.55
C GLY A 359 1.38 -26.44 -18.18
N ALA A 360 0.93 -25.21 -17.92
CA ALA A 360 1.07 -24.57 -16.62
C ALA A 360 0.21 -25.27 -15.55
N ALA A 361 -1.02 -25.65 -15.89
CA ALA A 361 -1.91 -26.38 -14.97
C ALA A 361 -1.37 -27.77 -14.62
N GLN A 362 -0.87 -28.52 -15.60
CA GLN A 362 -0.25 -29.83 -15.40
C GLN A 362 0.99 -29.74 -14.50
N ALA A 363 1.82 -28.71 -14.68
CA ALA A 363 3.00 -28.49 -13.84
C ALA A 363 2.60 -28.31 -12.36
N VAL A 364 1.55 -27.54 -12.05
CA VAL A 364 1.08 -27.38 -10.66
C VAL A 364 0.54 -28.70 -10.09
N ALA A 365 -0.18 -29.47 -10.89
CA ALA A 365 -0.69 -30.77 -10.46
C ALA A 365 0.44 -31.76 -10.12
N GLU A 366 1.50 -31.81 -10.92
CA GLU A 366 2.68 -32.65 -10.68
C GLU A 366 3.47 -32.20 -9.46
N LEU A 367 3.68 -30.89 -9.29
CA LEU A 367 4.42 -30.31 -8.18
C LEU A 367 3.74 -30.51 -6.83
N THR A 368 2.42 -30.48 -6.81
CA THR A 368 1.62 -30.54 -5.57
C THR A 368 1.05 -31.94 -5.30
N GLY A 369 1.07 -32.84 -6.29
CA GLY A 369 0.49 -34.18 -6.19
C GLY A 369 -1.04 -34.23 -6.25
N PHE A 370 -1.72 -33.09 -6.41
CA PHE A 370 -3.18 -33.02 -6.52
C PHE A 370 -3.63 -32.91 -7.98
N SER A 371 -4.69 -33.65 -8.34
CA SER A 371 -5.26 -33.56 -9.68
C SER A 371 -5.92 -32.20 -9.92
N LEU A 372 -5.92 -31.73 -11.17
CA LEU A 372 -6.54 -30.45 -11.53
C LEU A 372 -8.00 -30.32 -11.03
N PRO A 373 -8.87 -31.34 -11.16
CA PRO A 373 -10.23 -31.26 -10.60
C PRO A 373 -10.22 -31.08 -9.08
N LYS A 374 -9.32 -31.76 -8.37
CA LYS A 374 -9.22 -31.66 -6.91
C LYS A 374 -8.77 -30.27 -6.46
N ILE A 375 -7.85 -29.66 -7.19
CA ILE A 375 -7.39 -28.29 -6.95
C ILE A 375 -8.53 -27.29 -7.22
N GLN A 376 -9.30 -27.51 -8.29
CA GLN A 376 -10.43 -26.64 -8.65
C GLN A 376 -11.57 -26.66 -7.62
N GLU A 377 -11.81 -27.79 -6.94
CA GLU A 377 -12.78 -27.89 -5.84
C GLU A 377 -12.47 -26.87 -4.71
N CYS A 378 -11.18 -26.65 -4.42
CA CYS A 378 -10.70 -25.73 -3.39
C CYS A 378 -10.91 -24.24 -3.72
N PHE A 379 -11.16 -23.87 -4.99
CA PHE A 379 -11.43 -22.48 -5.35
C PHE A 379 -12.66 -21.91 -4.68
N VAL A 380 -13.66 -22.76 -4.42
CA VAL A 380 -14.90 -22.36 -3.73
C VAL A 380 -14.60 -21.95 -2.29
N GLU A 381 -13.70 -22.65 -1.62
CA GLU A 381 -13.31 -22.40 -0.22
C GLU A 381 -12.45 -21.13 -0.09
N LEU A 382 -11.60 -20.86 -1.07
CA LEU A 382 -10.74 -19.66 -1.11
C LEU A 382 -11.45 -18.40 -1.62
N LYS A 383 -12.68 -18.54 -2.11
CA LYS A 383 -13.47 -17.44 -2.70
C LYS A 383 -13.96 -16.49 -1.61
N GLY A 384 -13.33 -15.33 -1.44
CA GLY A 384 -13.66 -14.44 -0.30
C GLY A 384 -12.43 -13.84 0.33
N SER A 385 -11.50 -14.72 0.60
CA SER A 385 -10.29 -14.46 1.35
C SER A 385 -9.12 -14.25 0.40
N PHE A 386 -8.84 -15.21 -0.48
CA PHE A 386 -7.66 -15.21 -1.34
C PHE A 386 -7.98 -15.13 -2.83
N LEU A 387 -9.09 -15.71 -3.27
CA LEU A 387 -9.50 -15.76 -4.66
C LEU A 387 -10.82 -15.02 -4.89
N LYS A 388 -10.99 -14.50 -6.10
CA LYS A 388 -12.24 -13.94 -6.62
C LYS A 388 -12.46 -14.37 -8.06
N LEU A 389 -13.71 -14.43 -8.49
CA LEU A 389 -14.06 -14.72 -9.88
C LEU A 389 -14.23 -13.41 -10.65
N ALA A 390 -13.48 -13.22 -11.74
CA ALA A 390 -13.56 -12.08 -12.66
C ALA A 390 -13.96 -12.58 -14.05
N GLY A 391 -15.26 -12.53 -14.36
CA GLY A 391 -15.80 -13.21 -15.54
C GLY A 391 -15.79 -14.73 -15.36
N SER A 392 -15.15 -15.45 -16.29
CA SER A 392 -14.88 -16.89 -16.19
C SER A 392 -13.58 -17.24 -15.46
N LYS A 393 -12.75 -16.23 -15.12
CA LYS A 393 -11.40 -16.43 -14.58
C LYS A 393 -11.35 -16.28 -13.07
N TRP A 394 -10.64 -17.19 -12.40
CA TRP A 394 -10.26 -17.08 -11.00
C TRP A 394 -9.00 -16.21 -10.89
N THR A 395 -9.07 -15.13 -10.12
CA THR A 395 -7.99 -14.16 -9.92
C THR A 395 -7.77 -13.97 -8.43
N PHE A 396 -6.61 -13.42 -8.05
CA PHE A 396 -6.38 -13.05 -6.66
C PHE A 396 -7.34 -11.96 -6.20
N ALA A 397 -7.80 -12.09 -4.96
CA ALA A 397 -8.65 -11.07 -4.33
C ALA A 397 -7.91 -9.72 -4.28
N HIS A 398 -6.60 -9.75 -3.99
CA HIS A 398 -5.70 -8.60 -3.90
C HIS A 398 -4.32 -8.91 -4.53
N PRO A 399 -3.65 -7.94 -5.19
CA PRO A 399 -2.33 -8.14 -5.81
C PRO A 399 -1.24 -8.67 -4.85
N THR A 400 -1.24 -8.23 -3.59
CA THR A 400 -0.23 -8.63 -2.58
C THR A 400 -0.19 -10.14 -2.30
N ILE A 401 -1.25 -10.90 -2.66
CA ILE A 401 -1.24 -12.37 -2.57
C ILE A 401 -0.22 -12.96 -3.54
N SER A 402 -0.09 -12.39 -4.74
CA SER A 402 0.94 -12.80 -5.70
C SER A 402 2.35 -12.54 -5.16
N ASP A 403 2.55 -11.41 -4.48
CA ASP A 403 3.84 -11.05 -3.89
C ASP A 403 4.20 -12.00 -2.74
N ALA A 404 3.23 -12.30 -1.86
CA ALA A 404 3.41 -13.28 -0.78
C ALA A 404 3.70 -14.69 -1.33
N LEU A 405 3.00 -15.12 -2.38
CA LEU A 405 3.27 -16.42 -3.03
C LEU A 405 4.65 -16.46 -3.69
N THR A 406 5.10 -15.35 -4.28
CA THR A 406 6.46 -15.25 -4.85
C THR A 406 7.51 -15.53 -3.77
N GLU A 407 7.34 -14.96 -2.58
CA GLU A 407 8.27 -15.15 -1.46
C GLU A 407 8.19 -16.56 -0.86
N ILE A 408 7.00 -17.12 -0.70
CA ILE A 408 6.82 -18.51 -0.25
C ILE A 408 7.51 -19.50 -1.20
N LEU A 409 7.29 -19.33 -2.51
CA LEU A 409 7.81 -20.25 -3.52
C LEU A 409 9.33 -20.10 -3.69
N ARG A 410 9.91 -18.92 -3.43
CA ARG A 410 11.35 -18.68 -3.41
C ARG A 410 12.08 -19.60 -2.44
N GLN A 411 11.43 -19.97 -1.34
CA GLN A 411 11.98 -20.83 -0.29
C GLN A 411 11.80 -22.34 -0.59
N LYS A 412 11.12 -22.71 -1.69
CA LYS A 412 10.80 -24.09 -2.07
C LYS A 412 11.46 -24.47 -3.41
N PRO A 413 12.69 -25.03 -3.41
CA PRO A 413 13.42 -25.34 -4.65
C PRO A 413 12.66 -26.23 -5.64
N HIS A 414 11.89 -27.22 -5.13
CA HIS A 414 11.08 -28.09 -5.98
C HIS A 414 9.96 -27.35 -6.73
N MET A 415 9.52 -26.18 -6.24
CA MET A 415 8.44 -25.38 -6.84
C MET A 415 8.93 -24.36 -7.88
N MET A 416 10.22 -24.39 -8.28
CA MET A 416 10.83 -23.44 -9.22
C MET A 416 10.03 -23.28 -10.52
N ALA A 417 9.46 -24.38 -11.02
CA ALA A 417 8.63 -24.39 -12.22
C ALA A 417 7.37 -23.53 -12.08
N ALA A 418 6.74 -23.49 -10.91
CA ALA A 418 5.59 -22.61 -10.64
C ALA A 418 6.06 -21.16 -10.45
N LEU A 419 7.17 -20.97 -9.75
CA LEU A 419 7.76 -19.65 -9.49
C LEU A 419 8.05 -18.88 -10.78
N ILE A 420 8.73 -19.50 -11.75
CA ILE A 420 9.07 -18.87 -13.04
C ILE A 420 7.81 -18.52 -13.85
N ARG A 421 6.76 -19.33 -13.77
CA ARG A 421 5.52 -19.09 -14.53
C ARG A 421 4.71 -17.94 -13.95
N GLY A 422 4.62 -17.84 -12.63
CA GLY A 422 3.75 -16.87 -11.97
C GLY A 422 4.41 -15.57 -11.50
N ALA A 423 5.73 -15.56 -11.26
CA ALA A 423 6.40 -14.37 -10.71
C ALA A 423 6.27 -13.15 -11.63
N PRO A 424 6.24 -11.94 -11.05
CA PRO A 424 6.40 -10.71 -11.82
C PRO A 424 7.66 -10.78 -12.68
N ILE A 425 7.58 -10.28 -13.91
CA ILE A 425 8.70 -10.39 -14.84
C ILE A 425 9.94 -9.68 -14.31
N ASP A 426 9.75 -8.54 -13.66
CA ASP A 426 10.80 -7.74 -13.05
C ASP A 426 11.55 -8.55 -11.95
N THR A 427 10.83 -9.38 -11.18
CA THR A 427 11.42 -10.31 -10.21
C THR A 427 12.27 -11.38 -10.89
N ILE A 428 11.79 -11.95 -12.00
CA ILE A 428 12.53 -12.97 -12.76
C ILE A 428 13.85 -12.39 -13.29
N LEU A 429 13.76 -11.22 -13.94
CA LEU A 429 14.90 -10.55 -14.54
C LEU A 429 15.95 -10.10 -13.49
N GLY A 430 15.49 -9.70 -12.29
CA GLY A 430 16.36 -9.20 -11.22
C GLY A 430 16.91 -10.25 -10.25
N SER A 431 16.21 -11.36 -10.00
CA SER A 431 16.54 -12.30 -8.91
C SER A 431 16.95 -13.71 -9.35
N PHE A 432 16.95 -14.04 -10.63
CA PHE A 432 17.22 -15.40 -11.11
C PHE A 432 18.40 -15.43 -12.08
N SER A 433 19.03 -16.60 -12.20
CA SER A 433 20.04 -16.92 -13.19
C SER A 433 19.84 -18.34 -13.70
N CYS A 434 20.19 -18.64 -14.95
CA CYS A 434 20.11 -19.99 -15.50
C CYS A 434 21.27 -20.86 -15.01
N GLU A 435 21.02 -22.16 -14.91
CA GLU A 435 22.07 -23.15 -14.72
C GLU A 435 23.10 -23.04 -15.86
N GLY A 436 24.38 -23.00 -15.50
CA GLY A 436 25.49 -22.80 -16.43
C GLY A 436 25.81 -21.33 -16.76
N ALA A 437 25.01 -20.36 -16.28
CA ALA A 437 25.40 -18.95 -16.32
C ALA A 437 26.41 -18.61 -15.19
N PRO A 438 27.15 -17.49 -15.29
CA PRO A 438 28.03 -17.02 -14.23
C PRO A 438 27.31 -16.97 -12.88
N LEU A 439 28.00 -17.42 -11.81
CA LEU A 439 27.40 -17.52 -10.48
C LEU A 439 27.19 -16.11 -9.90
N ILE A 440 25.94 -15.71 -9.75
CA ILE A 440 25.57 -14.42 -9.14
C ILE A 440 25.15 -14.68 -7.70
N ARG A 441 25.77 -13.94 -6.78
CA ARG A 441 25.44 -14.00 -5.36
C ARG A 441 23.97 -13.63 -5.15
N ASP A 442 23.26 -14.41 -4.34
CA ASP A 442 21.85 -14.21 -3.98
C ASP A 442 20.82 -14.38 -5.13
N ALA A 443 21.25 -14.84 -6.32
CA ALA A 443 20.35 -15.22 -7.41
C ALA A 443 19.92 -16.69 -7.31
N LEU A 444 18.64 -16.96 -7.57
CA LEU A 444 18.12 -18.32 -7.65
C LEU A 444 18.45 -18.96 -9.01
N THR A 445 19.03 -20.16 -8.98
CA THR A 445 19.38 -20.91 -10.20
C THR A 445 18.16 -21.62 -10.79
N ILE A 446 17.87 -21.32 -12.05
CA ILE A 446 16.85 -21.96 -12.88
C ILE A 446 17.48 -23.20 -13.54
N PRO A 447 17.02 -24.43 -13.25
CA PRO A 447 17.54 -25.63 -13.87
C PRO A 447 17.21 -25.68 -15.37
N ALA A 448 18.10 -26.29 -16.17
CA ALA A 448 17.96 -26.36 -17.63
C ALA A 448 16.66 -27.06 -18.11
N THR A 449 16.04 -27.87 -17.26
CA THR A 449 14.74 -28.50 -17.52
C THR A 449 13.59 -27.50 -17.67
N LEU A 450 13.78 -26.24 -17.24
CA LEU A 450 12.78 -25.17 -17.29
C LEU A 450 13.07 -24.14 -18.39
N ASP A 451 14.08 -24.35 -19.23
CA ASP A 451 14.47 -23.41 -20.29
C ASP A 451 13.30 -23.03 -21.20
N ASP A 452 12.48 -24.00 -21.64
CA ASP A 452 11.36 -23.72 -22.55
C ASP A 452 10.26 -22.88 -21.87
N ALA A 453 10.01 -23.11 -20.57
CA ALA A 453 9.07 -22.31 -19.80
C ALA A 453 9.59 -20.88 -19.60
N LEU A 454 10.89 -20.73 -19.36
CA LEU A 454 11.54 -19.42 -19.23
C LEU A 454 11.52 -18.65 -20.57
N VAL A 455 11.82 -19.30 -21.70
CA VAL A 455 11.75 -18.67 -23.03
C VAL A 455 10.35 -18.10 -23.32
N VAL A 456 9.30 -18.89 -23.05
CA VAL A 456 7.91 -18.40 -23.19
C VAL A 456 7.66 -17.22 -22.26
N ARG A 457 8.13 -17.28 -21.00
CA ARG A 457 7.94 -16.21 -20.03
C ARG A 457 8.63 -14.90 -20.43
N LEU A 458 9.88 -14.97 -20.88
CA LEU A 458 10.68 -13.82 -21.32
C LEU A 458 10.10 -13.18 -22.61
N SER A 459 9.55 -13.99 -23.52
CA SER A 459 8.93 -13.49 -24.75
C SER A 459 7.72 -12.57 -24.51
N ARG A 460 7.05 -12.72 -23.36
CA ARG A 460 5.89 -11.92 -22.95
C ARG A 460 6.27 -10.66 -22.18
N THR A 461 7.56 -10.34 -22.06
CA THR A 461 8.02 -9.10 -21.40
C THR A 461 7.50 -7.89 -22.18
N PRO A 462 6.76 -6.96 -21.54
CA PRO A 462 6.32 -5.72 -22.17
C PRO A 462 7.49 -4.94 -22.77
N ASP A 463 7.25 -4.30 -23.91
CA ASP A 463 8.25 -3.46 -24.59
C ASP A 463 8.27 -2.06 -23.96
N GLU A 464 8.97 -1.95 -22.84
CA GLU A 464 9.10 -0.74 -22.03
C GLU A 464 10.58 -0.51 -21.73
N THR A 465 11.05 0.75 -21.81
CA THR A 465 12.47 1.10 -21.72
C THR A 465 13.18 0.45 -20.51
N HIS A 466 12.55 0.49 -19.33
CA HIS A 466 13.11 -0.11 -18.11
C HIS A 466 13.15 -1.64 -18.14
N ARG A 467 12.06 -2.27 -18.58
CA ARG A 467 11.99 -3.73 -18.68
C ARG A 467 12.91 -4.29 -19.76
N ASN A 468 13.11 -3.56 -20.84
CA ASN A 468 14.06 -3.92 -21.88
C ASN A 468 15.50 -3.88 -21.35
N TRP A 469 15.86 -2.86 -20.57
CA TRP A 469 17.17 -2.80 -19.92
C TRP A 469 17.40 -4.05 -19.04
N MET A 470 16.42 -4.39 -18.18
CA MET A 470 16.50 -5.58 -17.33
C MET A 470 16.54 -6.88 -18.14
N LEU A 471 15.78 -6.97 -19.24
CA LEU A 471 15.74 -8.13 -20.12
C LEU A 471 17.09 -8.34 -20.81
N PHE A 472 17.68 -7.28 -21.37
CA PHE A 472 18.99 -7.35 -21.99
C PHE A 472 20.06 -7.72 -20.97
N HIS A 473 19.99 -7.17 -19.76
CA HIS A 473 20.90 -7.53 -18.68
C HIS A 473 20.78 -9.02 -18.32
N PHE A 474 19.55 -9.52 -18.19
CA PHE A 474 19.32 -10.94 -17.95
C PHE A 474 19.87 -11.80 -19.10
N LEU A 475 19.61 -11.44 -20.34
CA LEU A 475 20.07 -12.20 -21.51
C LEU A 475 21.59 -12.13 -21.70
N ALA A 476 22.23 -11.03 -21.33
CA ALA A 476 23.67 -10.88 -21.37
C ALA A 476 24.35 -11.76 -20.30
N TYR A 477 23.94 -11.63 -19.04
CA TYR A 477 24.73 -12.14 -17.92
C TYR A 477 24.10 -13.30 -17.15
N ARG A 478 22.80 -13.51 -17.27
CA ARG A 478 22.03 -14.43 -16.42
C ARG A 478 21.41 -15.60 -17.20
N ALA A 479 21.25 -15.47 -18.50
CA ALA A 479 20.78 -16.54 -19.36
C ALA A 479 21.92 -17.52 -19.71
N ASN A 480 21.60 -18.81 -19.82
CA ASN A 480 22.48 -19.78 -20.47
C ASN A 480 22.35 -19.67 -22.00
N ASP A 481 23.28 -20.28 -22.73
CA ASP A 481 23.33 -20.19 -24.19
C ASP A 481 22.09 -20.81 -24.87
N ALA A 482 21.52 -21.85 -24.27
CA ALA A 482 20.34 -22.53 -24.79
C ALA A 482 19.10 -21.62 -24.76
N VAL A 483 18.83 -20.99 -23.62
CA VAL A 483 17.73 -20.01 -23.44
C VAL A 483 17.93 -18.83 -24.37
N PHE A 484 19.14 -18.27 -24.42
CA PHE A 484 19.47 -17.14 -25.30
C PHE A 484 19.17 -17.47 -26.76
N THR A 485 19.74 -18.57 -27.26
CA THR A 485 19.63 -18.97 -28.67
C THR A 485 18.18 -19.29 -29.04
N LYS A 486 17.47 -20.06 -28.20
CA LYS A 486 16.05 -20.40 -28.42
C LYS A 486 15.16 -19.15 -28.46
N LEU A 487 15.39 -18.20 -27.56
CA LEU A 487 14.61 -16.97 -27.50
C LEU A 487 14.85 -16.11 -28.76
N MET A 488 16.10 -15.91 -29.15
CA MET A 488 16.45 -15.10 -30.32
C MET A 488 15.97 -15.71 -31.64
N GLN A 489 16.03 -17.04 -31.79
CA GLN A 489 15.51 -17.72 -32.98
C GLN A 489 13.99 -17.60 -33.11
N ARG A 490 13.27 -17.60 -31.98
CA ARG A 490 11.80 -17.54 -31.97
C ARG A 490 11.25 -16.12 -31.99
N PHE A 491 11.98 -15.16 -31.42
CA PHE A 491 11.57 -13.76 -31.23
C PHE A 491 12.71 -12.78 -31.59
N PRO A 492 13.13 -12.73 -32.88
CA PRO A 492 14.24 -11.89 -33.31
C PRO A 492 13.97 -10.38 -33.15
N ASP A 493 12.70 -9.97 -33.12
CA ASP A 493 12.31 -8.57 -32.93
C ASP A 493 12.78 -7.98 -31.59
N LEU A 494 13.12 -8.82 -30.60
CA LEU A 494 13.72 -8.37 -29.34
C LEU A 494 15.01 -7.57 -29.54
N LEU A 495 15.76 -7.82 -30.62
CA LEU A 495 16.99 -7.09 -30.96
C LEU A 495 16.74 -5.62 -31.32
N GLN A 496 15.51 -5.29 -31.74
CA GLN A 496 15.13 -3.93 -32.14
C GLN A 496 14.62 -3.08 -30.98
N ARG A 497 14.36 -3.69 -29.81
CA ARG A 497 13.84 -2.98 -28.65
C ARG A 497 14.86 -1.97 -28.10
N TYR A 498 14.33 -0.94 -27.46
CA TYR A 498 15.11 0.19 -26.95
C TYR A 498 15.19 0.18 -25.42
N CYS A 499 16.36 0.55 -24.90
CA CYS A 499 16.61 0.91 -23.50
C CYS A 499 17.56 2.13 -23.46
N TRP A 500 17.65 2.82 -22.32
CA TRP A 500 18.65 3.88 -22.14
C TRP A 500 20.07 3.30 -22.14
N GLN A 501 21.04 4.15 -22.42
CA GLN A 501 22.46 3.82 -22.40
C GLN A 501 23.01 3.95 -20.97
N THR A 502 23.84 2.99 -20.55
CA THR A 502 24.53 3.04 -19.26
C THR A 502 25.94 3.60 -19.42
N ASP A 503 26.36 4.40 -18.44
CA ASP A 503 27.71 4.97 -18.35
C ASP A 503 28.41 4.40 -17.10
N PRO A 504 29.59 3.78 -17.22
CA PRO A 504 30.34 3.55 -18.47
C PRO A 504 29.72 2.46 -19.36
N LEU A 505 30.00 2.51 -20.66
CA LEU A 505 29.48 1.61 -21.69
C LEU A 505 29.86 0.15 -21.48
N ALA A 506 30.98 -0.13 -20.83
CA ALA A 506 31.33 -1.49 -20.43
C ALA A 506 30.26 -2.15 -19.56
N ASN A 507 29.41 -1.37 -18.87
CA ASN A 507 28.32 -1.88 -18.05
C ASN A 507 26.97 -1.87 -18.78
N ASP A 508 26.93 -1.47 -20.05
CA ASP A 508 25.68 -1.35 -20.80
C ASP A 508 25.17 -2.73 -21.27
N PRO A 509 24.05 -3.20 -20.73
CA PRO A 509 23.58 -4.55 -21.01
C PRO A 509 23.16 -4.76 -22.47
N ARG A 510 22.84 -3.71 -23.21
CA ARG A 510 22.43 -3.81 -24.62
C ARG A 510 23.63 -4.15 -25.50
N PHE A 511 24.79 -3.56 -25.26
CA PHE A 511 25.99 -3.89 -26.02
C PHE A 511 26.47 -5.31 -25.72
N HIS A 512 26.42 -5.73 -24.46
CA HIS A 512 26.70 -7.13 -24.10
C HIS A 512 25.72 -8.12 -24.73
N PHE A 513 24.43 -7.79 -24.73
CA PHE A 513 23.39 -8.56 -25.41
C PHE A 513 23.66 -8.67 -26.92
N TYR A 514 24.01 -7.56 -27.58
CA TYR A 514 24.39 -7.56 -29.00
C TYR A 514 25.67 -8.34 -29.27
N ALA A 515 26.69 -8.20 -28.45
CA ALA A 515 27.95 -8.92 -28.58
C ALA A 515 27.71 -10.44 -28.50
N ARG A 516 26.91 -10.88 -27.51
CA ARG A 516 26.48 -12.27 -27.39
C ARG A 516 25.66 -12.73 -28.60
N ALA A 517 24.72 -11.92 -29.09
CA ALA A 517 23.98 -12.23 -30.31
C ALA A 517 24.89 -12.36 -31.54
N HIS A 518 25.94 -11.54 -31.62
CA HIS A 518 26.93 -11.60 -32.69
C HIS A 518 27.76 -12.89 -32.64
N GLN A 519 28.19 -13.31 -31.45
CA GLN A 519 28.93 -14.57 -31.25
C GLN A 519 28.15 -15.79 -31.78
N PHE A 520 26.83 -15.81 -31.59
CA PHE A 520 25.97 -16.88 -32.13
C PHE A 520 25.55 -16.68 -33.59
N GLY A 521 26.01 -15.62 -34.25
CA GLY A 521 25.63 -15.30 -35.63
C GLY A 521 24.16 -14.87 -35.80
N LEU A 522 23.53 -14.39 -34.71
CA LEU A 522 22.12 -14.01 -34.66
C LEU A 522 21.90 -12.49 -34.76
N LEU A 523 22.94 -11.67 -34.63
CA LEU A 523 22.85 -10.21 -34.73
C LEU A 523 22.81 -9.75 -36.21
N PRO A 524 21.76 -9.02 -36.64
CA PRO A 524 21.70 -8.39 -37.96
C PRO A 524 22.85 -7.41 -38.21
N GLY A 525 23.34 -7.37 -39.45
CA GLY A 525 24.49 -6.54 -39.82
C GLY A 525 24.28 -5.03 -39.64
N ASP A 526 23.05 -4.55 -39.83
CA ASP A 526 22.69 -3.14 -39.64
C ASP A 526 22.72 -2.74 -38.15
N LEU A 527 22.27 -3.63 -37.26
CA LEU A 527 22.35 -3.42 -35.81
C LEU A 527 23.80 -3.47 -35.31
N ARG A 528 24.61 -4.40 -35.83
CA ARG A 528 26.05 -4.43 -35.54
C ARG A 528 26.74 -3.13 -35.96
N GLN A 529 26.44 -2.63 -37.15
CA GLN A 529 27.04 -1.40 -37.66
C GLN A 529 26.66 -0.18 -36.80
N LYS A 530 25.40 -0.09 -36.35
CA LYS A 530 24.95 0.96 -35.41
C LYS A 530 25.67 0.85 -34.08
N ALA A 531 25.80 -0.36 -33.53
CA ALA A 531 26.52 -0.58 -32.27
C ALA A 531 27.99 -0.16 -32.38
N ALA A 532 28.68 -0.54 -33.46
CA ALA A 532 30.06 -0.12 -33.70
C ALA A 532 30.22 1.40 -33.80
N ASN A 533 29.29 2.08 -34.49
CA ASN A 533 29.30 3.55 -34.57
C ASN A 533 29.15 4.21 -33.18
N ASN A 534 28.28 3.66 -32.33
CA ASN A 534 28.08 4.19 -30.98
C ASN A 534 29.32 3.99 -30.10
N LEU A 535 29.95 2.81 -30.14
CA LEU A 535 31.18 2.52 -29.39
C LEU A 535 32.33 3.43 -29.83
N GLU A 536 32.52 3.61 -31.15
CA GLU A 536 33.53 4.53 -31.68
C GLU A 536 33.26 5.98 -31.28
N SER A 537 32.01 6.43 -31.35
CA SER A 537 31.62 7.79 -30.96
C SER A 537 31.90 8.05 -29.48
N ALA A 538 31.59 7.08 -28.61
CA ALA A 538 31.79 7.21 -27.17
C ALA A 538 33.27 7.27 -26.79
N ALA A 539 34.12 6.46 -27.43
CA ALA A 539 35.57 6.51 -27.21
C ALA A 539 36.18 7.85 -27.68
N LEU A 540 35.72 8.40 -28.81
CA LEU A 540 36.29 9.61 -29.39
C LEU A 540 35.73 10.93 -28.82
N THR A 541 34.48 10.92 -28.36
CA THR A 541 33.76 12.14 -27.93
C THR A 541 33.58 12.19 -26.41
N ASP A 542 33.19 11.08 -25.81
CA ASP A 542 32.82 11.01 -24.39
C ASP A 542 33.97 10.46 -23.51
N PHE A 543 35.12 10.17 -24.13
CA PHE A 543 36.30 9.53 -23.51
C PHE A 543 35.98 8.21 -22.81
N ASP A 544 34.94 7.51 -23.26
CA ASP A 544 34.55 6.23 -22.70
C ASP A 544 35.25 5.09 -23.45
N VAL A 545 36.43 4.74 -22.96
CA VAL A 545 37.22 3.58 -23.42
C VAL A 545 36.99 2.33 -22.58
N SER A 546 36.00 2.33 -21.68
CA SER A 546 35.80 1.24 -20.72
C SER A 546 35.61 -0.13 -21.39
N PHE A 547 35.04 -0.16 -22.59
CA PHE A 547 34.74 -1.39 -23.32
C PHE A 547 35.98 -2.06 -23.95
N PHE A 548 37.14 -1.41 -24.00
CA PHE A 548 38.34 -2.00 -24.60
C PHE A 548 38.85 -3.23 -23.82
N ALA A 549 38.58 -3.30 -22.51
CA ALA A 549 38.91 -4.46 -21.71
C ALA A 549 38.00 -5.69 -22.00
N ASP A 550 36.89 -5.49 -22.71
CA ASP A 550 35.93 -6.54 -23.03
C ASP A 550 36.11 -7.05 -24.47
N GLU A 551 36.85 -8.14 -24.62
CA GLU A 551 37.10 -8.79 -25.90
C GLU A 551 35.81 -9.15 -26.66
N VAL A 552 34.74 -9.49 -25.93
CA VAL A 552 33.46 -9.88 -26.50
C VAL A 552 32.76 -8.66 -27.08
N MET A 553 32.70 -7.56 -26.34
CA MET A 553 32.12 -6.31 -26.83
C MET A 553 32.89 -5.75 -28.03
N LEU A 554 34.23 -5.84 -28.02
CA LEU A 554 35.08 -5.42 -29.13
C LEU A 554 34.73 -6.13 -30.45
N THR A 555 34.22 -7.37 -30.42
CA THR A 555 33.79 -8.08 -31.62
C THR A 555 32.67 -7.37 -32.40
N LEU A 556 31.92 -6.46 -31.75
CA LEU A 556 30.92 -5.64 -32.43
C LEU A 556 31.56 -4.71 -33.46
N ILE A 557 32.77 -4.21 -33.18
CA ILE A 557 33.54 -3.35 -34.07
C ILE A 557 34.29 -4.24 -35.09
N PRO A 558 34.09 -4.05 -36.41
CA PRO A 558 34.88 -4.73 -37.42
C PRO A 558 36.39 -4.49 -37.22
N PRO A 559 37.27 -5.51 -37.38
CA PRO A 559 38.69 -5.38 -37.03
C PRO A 559 39.43 -4.19 -37.66
N PHE A 560 39.13 -3.87 -38.93
CA PHE A 560 39.74 -2.71 -39.61
C PHE A 560 39.32 -1.37 -39.00
N ARG A 561 38.10 -1.28 -38.47
CA ARG A 561 37.61 -0.08 -37.78
C ARG A 561 38.22 0.04 -36.39
N LEU A 562 38.43 -1.08 -35.71
CA LEU A 562 39.09 -1.08 -34.40
C LEU A 562 40.53 -0.55 -34.48
N VAL A 563 41.28 -0.96 -35.51
CA VAL A 563 42.62 -0.38 -35.80
C VAL A 563 42.51 1.13 -36.09
N GLY A 564 41.51 1.54 -36.88
CA GLY A 564 41.25 2.95 -37.16
C GLY A 564 40.90 3.75 -35.90
N LEU A 565 40.15 3.17 -34.96
CA LEU A 565 39.79 3.78 -33.69
C LEU A 565 41.03 4.01 -32.81
N GLY A 566 41.91 3.01 -32.69
CA GLY A 566 43.18 3.16 -31.97
C GLY A 566 44.05 4.28 -32.56
N LEU A 567 44.14 4.39 -33.88
CA LEU A 567 44.86 5.47 -34.54
C LEU A 567 44.19 6.83 -34.30
N ALA A 568 42.86 6.91 -34.32
CA ALA A 568 42.11 8.13 -34.07
C ALA A 568 42.29 8.62 -32.62
N LEU A 569 42.31 7.73 -31.63
CA LEU A 569 42.63 8.09 -30.24
C LEU A 569 44.01 8.77 -30.14
N ARG A 570 45.01 8.24 -30.84
CA ARG A 570 46.37 8.82 -30.84
C ARG A 570 46.48 10.13 -31.62
N THR A 571 45.82 10.23 -32.78
CA THR A 571 46.05 11.34 -33.73
C THR A 571 45.03 12.47 -33.63
N ILE A 572 43.87 12.23 -32.99
CA ILE A 572 42.78 13.20 -32.85
C ILE A 572 42.54 13.52 -31.38
N VAL A 573 42.42 12.50 -30.51
CA VAL A 573 42.11 12.73 -29.10
C VAL A 573 43.30 13.31 -28.35
N LEU A 574 44.49 12.67 -28.38
CA LEU A 574 45.67 13.18 -27.64
C LEU A 574 45.98 14.67 -27.92
N PRO A 575 46.01 15.15 -29.18
CA PRO A 575 46.30 16.55 -29.45
C PRO A 575 45.21 17.52 -28.98
N ALA A 576 43.98 17.05 -28.78
CA ALA A 576 42.84 17.86 -28.36
C ALA A 576 42.59 17.80 -26.84
N LEU A 577 43.39 17.04 -26.08
CA LEU A 577 43.18 16.84 -24.64
C LEU A 577 43.31 18.15 -23.84
N GLU A 578 44.21 19.05 -24.24
CA GLU A 578 44.42 20.32 -23.53
C GLU A 578 43.13 21.17 -23.51
N GLU A 579 42.49 21.35 -24.67
CA GLU A 579 41.20 22.05 -24.79
C GLU A 579 40.09 21.33 -24.01
N LYS A 580 40.10 20.01 -24.04
CA LYS A 580 39.07 19.18 -23.37
C LYS A 580 39.19 19.19 -21.85
N ILE A 581 40.40 19.24 -21.31
CA ILE A 581 40.63 19.40 -19.87
C ILE A 581 40.09 20.74 -19.40
N ASP A 582 40.34 21.81 -20.15
CA ASP A 582 39.83 23.15 -19.84
C ASP A 582 38.30 23.22 -19.90
N GLU A 583 37.67 22.57 -20.90
CA GLU A 583 36.21 22.43 -20.98
C GLU A 583 35.64 21.71 -19.75
N ILE A 584 36.21 20.55 -19.37
CA ILE A 584 35.78 19.79 -18.18
C ILE A 584 35.92 20.63 -16.91
N SER A 585 37.03 21.37 -16.75
CA SER A 585 37.25 22.28 -15.62
C SER A 585 36.28 23.46 -15.58
N ALA A 586 35.79 23.93 -16.72
CA ALA A 586 34.85 25.03 -16.81
C ALA A 586 33.42 24.60 -16.43
N ASP A 587 33.02 23.39 -16.84
CA ASP A 587 31.68 22.85 -16.63
C ASP A 587 31.56 21.97 -15.36
N ALA A 588 32.63 21.83 -14.58
CA ALA A 588 32.68 20.99 -13.39
C ALA A 588 31.67 21.41 -12.30
N ASP A 589 30.93 20.43 -11.79
CA ASP A 589 30.06 20.60 -10.62
C ASP A 589 30.90 20.61 -9.34
N LEU A 590 30.84 21.72 -8.59
CA LEU A 590 31.58 21.91 -7.34
C LEU A 590 30.98 21.11 -6.16
N ASP A 591 29.79 20.55 -6.30
CA ASP A 591 29.22 19.63 -5.30
C ASP A 591 29.87 18.24 -5.35
N GLU A 592 30.48 17.86 -6.49
CA GLU A 592 31.20 16.60 -6.64
C GLU A 592 32.67 16.70 -6.19
N GLU A 593 33.37 15.56 -6.13
CA GLU A 593 34.80 15.54 -5.83
C GLU A 593 35.59 16.00 -7.07
N PRO A 594 36.54 16.95 -6.96
CA PRO A 594 37.29 17.50 -8.10
C PRO A 594 37.96 16.47 -9.01
N ASP A 595 38.45 15.36 -8.44
CA ASP A 595 39.11 14.28 -9.19
C ASP A 595 38.13 13.44 -10.02
N SER A 596 36.85 13.41 -9.63
CA SER A 596 35.83 12.56 -10.26
C SER A 596 35.51 12.97 -11.70
N HIS A 597 35.59 14.27 -12.00
CA HIS A 597 35.36 14.85 -13.34
C HIS A 597 36.34 14.35 -14.40
N PHE A 598 37.57 13.97 -14.01
CA PHE A 598 38.63 13.58 -14.94
C PHE A 598 38.81 12.06 -15.10
N LYS A 599 38.00 11.24 -14.42
CA LYS A 599 38.18 9.77 -14.40
C LYS A 599 38.19 9.13 -15.79
N LYS A 600 37.29 9.53 -16.70
CA LYS A 600 37.20 8.97 -18.05
C LYS A 600 38.40 9.36 -18.93
N LEU A 601 38.82 10.61 -18.82
CA LEU A 601 39.98 11.12 -19.55
C LEU A 601 41.26 10.42 -19.08
N LEU A 602 41.46 10.30 -17.77
CA LEU A 602 42.59 9.55 -17.21
C LEU A 602 42.56 8.07 -17.64
N GLY A 603 41.39 7.43 -17.60
CA GLY A 603 41.23 6.07 -18.12
C GLY A 603 41.56 5.94 -19.61
N THR A 604 41.26 6.96 -20.42
CA THR A 604 41.65 7.01 -21.84
C THR A 604 43.17 7.11 -22.00
N LEU A 605 43.84 7.93 -21.20
CA LEU A 605 45.30 8.03 -21.20
C LEU A 605 45.96 6.70 -20.83
N ASP A 606 45.48 6.06 -19.77
CA ASP A 606 45.97 4.75 -19.33
C ASP A 606 45.78 3.69 -20.44
N CYS A 607 44.61 3.68 -21.07
CA CYS A 607 44.30 2.75 -22.15
C CYS A 607 45.20 2.96 -23.38
N VAL A 608 45.46 4.20 -23.78
CA VAL A 608 46.37 4.51 -24.91
C VAL A 608 47.82 4.14 -24.57
N GLU A 609 48.26 4.36 -23.34
CA GLU A 609 49.59 3.99 -22.85
C GLU A 609 49.78 2.45 -22.85
N GLU A 610 48.77 1.69 -22.41
CA GLU A 610 48.77 0.23 -22.42
C GLU A 610 48.78 -0.39 -23.83
N MET A 611 48.20 0.27 -24.82
CA MET A 611 48.18 -0.22 -26.21
C MET A 611 49.59 -0.32 -26.83
N GLY A 612 50.59 0.43 -26.33
CA GLY A 612 52.01 0.07 -26.38
C GLY A 612 52.70 -0.17 -27.73
N VAL A 613 52.07 0.05 -28.89
CA VAL A 613 52.71 -0.15 -30.20
C VAL A 613 53.34 1.16 -30.69
N ASP A 614 54.68 1.25 -30.60
CA ASP A 614 55.53 2.34 -31.10
C ASP A 614 54.98 3.74 -30.78
N MET A 615 54.94 4.09 -29.49
CA MET A 615 54.71 5.48 -29.08
C MET A 615 55.89 6.33 -29.57
N ASP A 616 55.66 7.19 -30.57
CA ASP A 616 56.64 8.19 -30.96
C ASP A 616 56.79 9.18 -29.78
N ASP A 617 57.96 9.81 -29.62
CA ASP A 617 58.26 10.73 -28.50
C ASP A 617 57.15 11.77 -28.26
N ASP A 618 56.50 12.25 -29.33
CA ASP A 618 55.40 13.22 -29.28
C ASP A 618 54.16 12.69 -28.53
N ALA A 619 53.75 11.43 -28.76
CA ALA A 619 52.59 10.84 -28.11
C ALA A 619 52.84 10.63 -26.61
N GLY A 620 54.07 10.27 -26.23
CA GLY A 620 54.49 10.18 -24.83
C GLY A 620 54.46 11.54 -24.13
N SER A 621 54.92 12.60 -24.80
CA SER A 621 54.85 13.97 -24.27
C SER A 621 53.41 14.39 -24.00
N PHE A 622 52.50 14.19 -24.96
CA PHE A 622 51.09 14.58 -24.80
C PHE A 622 50.42 13.91 -23.59
N ILE A 623 50.73 12.63 -23.31
CA ILE A 623 50.17 11.93 -22.14
C ILE A 623 50.70 12.53 -20.83
N VAL A 624 52.00 12.82 -20.75
CA VAL A 624 52.61 13.43 -19.56
C VAL A 624 52.05 14.84 -19.33
N ASP A 625 52.01 15.65 -20.39
CA ASP A 625 51.50 17.02 -20.36
C ASP A 625 50.02 17.05 -19.93
N ALA A 626 49.20 16.14 -20.46
CA ALA A 626 47.79 16.00 -20.08
C ALA A 626 47.62 15.60 -18.61
N ARG A 627 48.40 14.63 -18.09
CA ARG A 627 48.35 14.24 -16.66
C ARG A 627 48.73 15.41 -15.74
N ASP A 628 49.75 16.17 -16.10
CA ASP A 628 50.18 17.35 -15.35
C ASP A 628 49.14 18.49 -15.41
N GLN A 629 48.43 18.64 -16.53
CA GLN A 629 47.34 19.59 -16.65
C GLN A 629 46.10 19.17 -15.85
N VAL A 630 45.72 17.90 -15.88
CA VAL A 630 44.63 17.36 -15.03
C VAL A 630 44.94 17.61 -13.56
N LYS A 631 46.18 17.39 -13.11
CA LYS A 631 46.57 17.67 -11.73
C LYS A 631 46.39 19.14 -11.37
N ARG A 632 46.85 20.05 -12.24
CA ARG A 632 46.65 21.50 -12.06
C ARG A 632 45.17 21.90 -12.05
N ALA A 633 44.37 21.26 -12.88
CA ALA A 633 42.93 21.46 -12.96
C ALA A 633 42.20 21.00 -11.69
N ILE A 634 42.58 19.84 -11.13
CA ILE A 634 42.06 19.34 -9.85
C ILE A 634 42.41 20.31 -8.72
N ASP A 635 43.67 20.73 -8.63
CA ASP A 635 44.12 21.71 -7.62
C ASP A 635 43.31 23.03 -7.72
N ALA A 636 43.02 23.49 -8.94
CA ALA A 636 42.21 24.69 -9.18
C ALA A 636 40.72 24.52 -8.81
N LEU A 637 40.16 23.33 -9.01
CA LEU A 637 38.78 23.00 -8.61
C LEU A 637 38.65 22.84 -7.10
N GLU A 638 39.64 22.24 -6.44
CA GLU A 638 39.70 22.19 -4.97
C GLU A 638 39.70 23.59 -4.36
N GLU A 639 40.49 24.51 -4.93
CA GLU A 639 40.51 25.91 -4.47
C GLU A 639 39.17 26.60 -4.73
N ARG A 640 38.56 26.46 -5.92
CA ARG A 640 37.23 27.04 -6.20
C ARG A 640 36.14 26.51 -5.26
N LYS A 641 36.19 25.21 -4.94
CA LYS A 641 35.24 24.57 -4.00
C LYS A 641 35.44 25.13 -2.59
N ARG A 642 36.69 25.27 -2.16
CA ARG A 642 37.05 25.88 -0.88
C ARG A 642 36.61 27.33 -0.78
N GLU A 643 36.88 28.15 -1.80
CA GLU A 643 36.46 29.55 -1.86
C GLU A 643 34.93 29.68 -1.74
N ARG A 644 34.18 28.82 -2.44
CA ARG A 644 32.72 28.75 -2.32
C ARG A 644 32.27 28.35 -0.92
N ASP A 645 32.88 27.32 -0.32
CA ASP A 645 32.51 26.85 1.01
C ASP A 645 32.86 27.88 2.10
N GLU A 646 33.97 28.61 1.94
CA GLU A 646 34.37 29.73 2.79
C GLU A 646 33.45 30.95 2.60
N GLU A 647 32.99 31.27 1.38
CA GLU A 647 31.97 32.31 1.12
C GLU A 647 30.59 31.94 1.69
N VAL A 648 30.24 30.65 1.72
CA VAL A 648 28.99 30.15 2.34
C VAL A 648 29.10 30.12 3.87
N GLU A 649 30.27 29.86 4.45
CA GLU A 649 30.52 29.97 5.90
C GLU A 649 30.56 31.44 6.36
N ASP A 650 31.13 32.38 5.59
CA ASP A 650 31.22 33.81 5.94
C ASP A 650 29.85 34.54 5.91
N ASP A 651 28.83 33.98 5.23
CA ASP A 651 27.45 34.48 5.28
C ASP A 651 26.63 33.87 6.45
N THR A 652 27.27 33.06 7.31
CA THR A 652 26.65 32.43 8.48
C THR A 652 27.35 32.73 9.80
N ASP A 653 27.46 34.02 10.19
CA ASP A 653 27.69 34.38 11.61
C ASP A 653 26.77 35.50 12.17
N TRP A 654 25.70 35.03 12.83
CA TRP A 654 25.11 35.55 14.07
C TRP A 654 25.06 37.05 14.39
N THR A 655 24.35 37.87 13.59
CA THR A 655 23.71 39.07 14.16
C THR A 655 22.34 39.39 13.52
N HIS A 656 21.34 39.65 14.38
CA HIS A 656 20.00 40.22 14.13
C HIS A 656 18.77 39.30 14.05
N ILE A 657 18.33 38.78 15.21
CA ILE A 657 16.89 38.58 15.49
C ILE A 657 16.54 39.20 16.85
N VAL A 658 16.49 40.55 16.93
CA VAL A 658 15.67 41.31 17.89
C VAL A 658 15.27 42.64 17.24
N THR A 659 14.01 43.05 17.48
CA THR A 659 13.34 44.35 17.25
C THR A 659 12.71 44.68 15.87
N GLN A 660 11.47 44.19 15.69
CA GLN A 660 10.18 44.91 15.49
C GLN A 660 10.21 46.31 14.81
N LYS A 661 9.28 46.77 13.96
CA LYS A 661 7.88 46.46 13.53
C LYS A 661 7.55 47.53 12.44
N LYS A 662 6.71 47.35 11.42
CA LYS A 662 5.23 47.58 11.34
C LYS A 662 4.95 47.99 9.86
N GLU A 663 3.88 47.66 9.12
CA GLU A 663 2.47 47.46 9.45
C GLU A 663 1.76 46.42 8.56
N GLU A 664 0.73 45.81 9.16
CA GLU A 664 -0.25 44.88 8.61
C GLU A 664 -1.39 45.59 7.81
N PRO A 665 -2.44 44.86 7.38
CA PRO A 665 -3.56 44.64 8.32
C PRO A 665 -4.01 43.19 8.47
N SER A 666 -3.97 42.73 9.72
CA SER A 666 -4.97 41.94 10.44
C SER A 666 -6.04 41.14 9.68
N SER A 667 -6.03 39.83 9.93
CA SER A 667 -7.21 39.17 10.55
C SER A 667 -6.73 38.07 11.48
N THR A 668 -6.70 38.40 12.76
CA THR A 668 -6.61 37.48 13.89
C THR A 668 -7.73 36.45 13.86
N GLU A 669 -7.38 35.17 13.91
CA GLU A 669 -8.02 34.21 14.81
C GLU A 669 -6.93 33.37 15.48
N HIS A 670 -6.86 33.43 16.80
CA HIS A 670 -6.02 32.56 17.63
C HIS A 670 -6.47 31.10 17.44
N ALA A 671 -5.77 30.33 16.61
CA ALA A 671 -5.87 28.89 16.64
C ALA A 671 -5.09 28.40 17.89
N ALA A 672 -5.82 28.10 18.96
CA ALA A 672 -5.30 27.32 20.07
C ALA A 672 -4.54 26.09 19.52
N THR A 673 -3.32 25.87 19.98
CA THR A 673 -2.54 24.65 19.69
C THR A 673 -3.38 23.44 20.09
N LYS A 674 -4.05 22.83 19.10
CA LYS A 674 -4.83 21.61 19.32
C LYS A 674 -3.84 20.51 19.69
N ARG A 675 -3.89 20.08 20.95
CA ARG A 675 -3.23 18.89 21.46
C ARG A 675 -3.48 17.72 20.49
N SER A 676 -2.43 17.02 20.07
CA SER A 676 -2.56 15.87 19.18
C SER A 676 -3.20 14.70 19.92
N VAL A 677 -4.03 13.91 19.24
CA VAL A 677 -4.62 12.69 19.80
C VAL A 677 -3.54 11.68 20.21
N PHE A 678 -2.37 11.72 19.57
CA PHE A 678 -1.26 10.81 19.87
C PHE A 678 -0.38 11.25 21.06
N ASP A 679 -0.63 12.42 21.67
CA ASP A 679 0.24 12.98 22.72
C ASP A 679 0.36 12.11 23.98
N ASP A 680 -0.56 11.16 24.18
CA ASP A 680 -0.56 10.19 25.28
C ASP A 680 -0.56 8.73 24.85
N VAL A 681 -0.24 8.41 23.59
CA VAL A 681 -0.18 7.02 23.08
C VAL A 681 0.88 6.17 23.78
N ASP A 682 1.85 6.82 24.42
CA ASP A 682 2.99 6.26 25.12
C ASP A 682 2.95 6.57 26.63
N LYS A 683 1.76 6.75 27.22
CA LYS A 683 1.58 6.95 28.67
C LYS A 683 1.12 5.70 29.42
#